data_AF-A0AA39XHP3-F1
#
_entry.id   AF-A0AA39XHP3-F1
#
_cell.length_a   1.000
_cell.length_b   1.000
_cell.length_c   1.000
_cell.angle_alpha   90.00
_cell.angle_beta   90.00
_cell.angle_gamma   90.00
#
_symmetry.space_group_name_H-M   'P 1'
#
loop_
_entity.id
_entity.type
_entity.pdbx_description
1 polymer ?
#
loop_
_entity_poly.entity_id
_entity_poly.type
_entity_poly.pdbx_seq_one_letter_code
_entity_poly.pdbx_strand_id
1 'polypeptide(L)'
;MPFNTKDLRAYRRDERYGHQLMTAEERIKLLKPYLPSPPPKTSAQRAEARAREKKSRLGVRRFLRTQLHLLVFTIIHFFFSLYIRLRQAKHAVVNQIYSVYHYHHRTPELIQSDVKGLRRLPRHLSVILTLEDHGRGGAGLEKLVNEAAEIAAWCASAGIPELSIYEKTGILKGYISDTQRAVAQKLATYFGPNFPALSMRAPHTPAIETPASPHAARADGQAYKGLSVLLLSAEDGRDSIVDLTKTLTEMSQRNKLSSADISIELVDAELSESIMDEPDLLILFGPHVELSGYPPWQIRLTEIFHVQDNTRVGYQVFYRALTKFAQAQMRMAVFMTTSHNRADAAASPPAPGQNTLPKREMTIFRPPIVRSGANALNRALFLKKVTIAAAAVNDNRNISKYRKELEKKKKLLYAERISPIASHPDQTLAAQGRKCLLLDVGVKAEAPETWGAELEEGVRSEELAVMPYELQLGYDYWSYQDVMTSVLPEELHGEIPSGFNTAGHVAHLNLRDQYLPYKKVVAEVLLDKNTHIKTVINKVDNVGAESQFRTFQYEVLVGKDDLNVQVAENNCTFEFDYAKVYWNSKLETEHRRLVDLFKPGEVVCDVMAGIGPFAIPAGKRGVFVWANDMNPESYKYLKQGVEKNKVQAFVRPFCEDGRTFIHNAADSVLAASEKGEYASVPQKRHSKSKPGTPAPKPLHVPIPQTISHFVMNLPASAIEFLGCYRGLYAGKETLFEPSTGTKLPMVHVHCFSIKLDDDTPLKDICERITKEIGVVMKPGDPENEHEVAVHNVRDVAPAKRMFCASFRLPREVAFASSTSRV
;
A
#
# COMPACT_ATOMS: atom_id res chain seq x y z
N MET A 1 -25.98 -4.46 -38.95
CA MET A 1 -26.03 -5.55 -39.96
C MET A 1 -25.08 -6.66 -39.53
N PRO A 2 -25.44 -7.94 -39.69
CA PRO A 2 -24.49 -9.04 -39.44
C PRO A 2 -23.30 -8.93 -40.40
N PHE A 3 -22.10 -9.23 -39.92
CA PHE A 3 -20.89 -9.20 -40.73
C PHE A 3 -21.00 -10.18 -41.91
N ASN A 4 -20.59 -9.74 -43.09
CA ASN A 4 -20.49 -10.61 -44.26
C ASN A 4 -19.48 -11.72 -43.95
N THR A 5 -19.85 -12.96 -44.23
CA THR A 5 -19.04 -14.16 -43.94
C THR A 5 -17.65 -14.09 -44.57
N LYS A 6 -17.50 -13.39 -45.70
CA LYS A 6 -16.21 -13.16 -46.36
C LYS A 6 -15.33 -12.17 -45.58
N ASP A 7 -15.91 -11.06 -45.15
CA ASP A 7 -15.20 -10.00 -44.41
C ASP A 7 -14.87 -10.46 -42.98
N LEU A 8 -15.76 -11.23 -42.36
CA LEU A 8 -15.53 -11.88 -41.07
C LEU A 8 -14.39 -12.90 -41.15
N ARG A 9 -14.32 -13.71 -42.23
CA ARG A 9 -13.19 -14.64 -42.44
C ARG A 9 -11.89 -13.91 -42.71
N ALA A 10 -11.91 -12.82 -43.46
CA ALA A 10 -10.73 -12.00 -43.72
C ALA A 10 -10.21 -11.36 -42.42
N TYR A 11 -11.09 -10.77 -41.62
CA TYR A 11 -10.76 -10.22 -40.31
C TYR A 11 -10.23 -11.29 -39.34
N ARG A 12 -10.93 -12.43 -39.19
CA ARG A 12 -10.47 -13.53 -38.32
C ARG A 12 -9.20 -14.23 -38.80
N ARG A 13 -8.88 -14.10 -40.09
CA ARG A 13 -7.62 -14.59 -40.65
C ARG A 13 -6.49 -13.63 -40.33
N ASP A 14 -6.71 -12.32 -40.44
CA ASP A 14 -5.75 -11.29 -40.03
C ASP A 14 -5.48 -11.31 -38.51
N GLU A 15 -6.54 -11.46 -37.71
CA GLU A 15 -6.49 -11.61 -36.24
C GLU A 15 -5.66 -12.84 -35.81
N ARG A 16 -5.85 -13.99 -36.47
CA ARG A 16 -5.07 -15.21 -36.20
C ARG A 16 -3.57 -15.08 -36.50
N TYR A 17 -3.18 -14.06 -37.27
CA TYR A 17 -1.79 -13.73 -37.57
C TYR A 17 -1.37 -12.39 -36.92
N GLY A 18 -2.02 -12.00 -35.82
CA GLY A 18 -1.63 -10.84 -35.02
C GLY A 18 -1.79 -9.50 -35.73
N HIS A 19 -2.76 -9.39 -36.64
CA HIS A 19 -3.04 -8.18 -37.45
C HIS A 19 -1.89 -7.73 -38.36
N GLN A 20 -1.08 -8.67 -38.82
CA GLN A 20 0.05 -8.40 -39.72
C GLN A 20 -0.27 -8.63 -41.21
N LEU A 21 -1.44 -9.21 -41.53
CA LEU A 21 -1.83 -9.50 -42.92
C LEU A 21 -2.52 -8.31 -43.59
N MET A 22 -3.09 -7.37 -42.82
CA MET A 22 -3.78 -6.19 -43.33
C MET A 22 -3.23 -4.90 -42.71
N THR A 23 -2.97 -3.91 -43.55
CA THR A 23 -2.61 -2.56 -43.10
C THR A 23 -3.77 -1.91 -42.32
N ALA A 24 -3.45 -0.90 -41.51
CA ALA A 24 -4.47 -0.21 -40.71
C ALA A 24 -5.59 0.40 -41.59
N GLU A 25 -5.24 0.93 -42.76
CA GLU A 25 -6.21 1.49 -43.72
C GLU A 25 -7.13 0.40 -44.32
N GLU A 26 -6.59 -0.77 -44.62
CA GLU A 26 -7.36 -1.91 -45.12
C GLU A 26 -8.32 -2.46 -44.07
N ARG A 27 -7.90 -2.51 -42.80
CA ARG A 27 -8.78 -2.87 -41.67
C ARG A 27 -9.90 -1.86 -41.47
N ILE A 28 -9.58 -0.56 -41.54
CA ILE A 28 -10.60 0.51 -41.46
C ILE A 28 -11.57 0.38 -42.63
N LYS A 29 -11.08 0.13 -43.85
CA LYS A 29 -11.92 -0.05 -45.04
C LYS A 29 -12.83 -1.27 -44.94
N LEU A 30 -12.35 -2.36 -44.33
CA LEU A 30 -13.12 -3.58 -44.07
C LEU A 30 -14.22 -3.37 -43.03
N LEU A 31 -13.98 -2.52 -42.02
CA LEU A 31 -14.95 -2.22 -40.96
C LEU A 31 -15.93 -1.08 -41.31
N LYS A 32 -15.53 -0.18 -42.22
CA LYS A 32 -16.29 1.02 -42.61
C LYS A 32 -17.77 0.79 -42.97
N PRO A 33 -18.16 -0.29 -43.68
CA PRO A 33 -19.57 -0.57 -44.00
C PRO A 33 -20.42 -0.94 -42.77
N TYR A 34 -19.79 -1.32 -41.65
CA TYR A 34 -20.45 -1.77 -40.43
C TYR A 34 -20.49 -0.70 -39.33
N LEU A 35 -19.80 0.43 -39.56
CA LEU A 35 -19.84 1.57 -38.65
C LEU A 35 -21.13 2.38 -38.86
N PRO A 36 -21.78 2.86 -37.79
CA PRO A 36 -22.99 3.68 -37.92
C PRO A 36 -22.69 4.97 -38.67
N SER A 37 -23.61 5.37 -39.55
CA SER A 37 -23.52 6.66 -40.25
C SER A 37 -23.49 7.79 -39.22
N PRO A 38 -22.55 8.75 -39.32
CA PRO A 38 -22.56 9.91 -38.45
C PRO A 38 -23.87 10.69 -38.64
N PRO A 39 -24.44 11.27 -37.56
CA PRO A 39 -25.73 11.95 -37.65
C PRO A 39 -25.69 13.11 -38.66
N PRO A 40 -26.81 13.37 -39.38
CA PRO A 40 -26.86 14.43 -40.37
C PRO A 40 -26.65 15.78 -39.69
N LYS A 41 -25.63 16.51 -40.14
CA LYS A 41 -25.28 17.82 -39.59
C LYS A 41 -26.37 18.84 -39.90
N THR A 42 -26.90 19.51 -38.88
CA THR A 42 -27.91 20.57 -39.02
C THR A 42 -27.35 21.80 -39.74
N SER A 43 -28.22 22.64 -40.30
CA SER A 43 -27.86 23.88 -41.00
C SER A 43 -26.99 24.82 -40.16
N ALA A 44 -27.18 24.82 -38.84
CA ALA A 44 -26.34 25.53 -37.87
C ALA A 44 -24.89 24.99 -37.82
N GLN A 45 -24.71 23.66 -37.87
CA GLN A 45 -23.39 23.02 -37.91
C GLN A 45 -22.65 23.24 -39.23
N ARG A 46 -23.38 23.45 -40.35
CA ARG A 46 -22.78 23.88 -41.63
C ARG A 46 -22.33 25.35 -41.59
N ALA A 47 -23.08 26.21 -40.88
CA ALA A 47 -22.70 27.61 -40.66
C ALA A 47 -21.49 27.72 -39.73
N GLU A 48 -21.42 26.93 -38.65
CA GLU A 48 -20.24 26.85 -37.78
C GLU A 48 -19.03 26.24 -38.47
N ALA A 49 -19.22 25.25 -39.35
CA ALA A 49 -18.12 24.69 -40.15
C ALA A 49 -17.55 25.73 -41.14
N ARG A 50 -18.40 26.51 -41.80
CA ARG A 50 -17.98 27.64 -42.66
C ARG A 50 -17.35 28.80 -41.86
N ALA A 51 -17.82 29.04 -40.64
CA ALA A 51 -17.23 30.03 -39.73
C ALA A 51 -15.87 29.55 -39.15
N ARG A 52 -15.70 28.25 -38.95
CA ARG A 52 -14.43 27.61 -38.54
C ARG A 52 -13.40 27.59 -39.66
N GLU A 53 -13.81 27.38 -40.92
CA GLU A 53 -12.90 27.46 -42.07
C GLU A 53 -12.32 28.87 -42.28
N LYS A 54 -13.05 29.93 -41.87
CA LYS A 54 -12.56 31.32 -41.97
C LYS A 54 -11.73 31.82 -40.79
N LYS A 55 -11.49 31.01 -39.74
CA LYS A 55 -10.58 31.35 -38.63
C LYS A 55 -9.36 30.43 -38.59
N SER A 56 -8.64 30.35 -39.70
CA SER A 56 -7.21 30.04 -39.68
C SER A 56 -6.41 31.34 -39.78
N ARG A 57 -5.98 31.85 -38.62
CA ARG A 57 -4.66 32.49 -38.51
C ARG A 57 -3.96 31.80 -37.35
N LEU A 58 -2.82 31.19 -37.67
CA LEU A 58 -1.97 30.43 -36.76
C LEU A 58 -1.82 31.15 -35.41
N GLY A 59 -2.36 30.55 -34.36
CA GLY A 59 -2.05 30.94 -32.99
C GLY A 59 -0.66 30.44 -32.64
N VAL A 60 0.37 31.25 -32.92
CA VAL A 60 1.78 30.99 -32.56
C VAL A 60 1.92 30.48 -31.13
N ARG A 61 1.11 31.00 -30.20
CA ARG A 61 1.09 30.59 -28.79
C ARG A 61 0.66 29.14 -28.55
N ARG A 62 -0.33 28.63 -29.32
CA ARG A 62 -0.79 27.24 -29.20
C ARG A 62 0.21 26.28 -29.83
N PHE A 63 0.81 26.67 -30.95
CA PHE A 63 1.92 25.95 -31.58
C PHE A 63 3.14 25.87 -30.64
N LEU A 64 3.59 27.00 -30.08
CA LEU A 64 4.70 27.04 -29.13
C LEU A 64 4.43 26.19 -27.87
N ARG A 65 3.20 26.22 -27.34
CA ARG A 65 2.83 25.37 -26.20
C ARG A 65 2.91 23.88 -26.56
N THR A 66 2.37 23.46 -27.71
CA THR A 66 2.47 22.07 -28.15
C THR A 66 3.91 21.65 -28.40
N GLN A 67 4.72 22.52 -29.04
CA GLN A 67 6.15 22.27 -29.24
C GLN A 67 6.91 22.15 -27.91
N LEU A 68 6.56 22.96 -26.90
CA LEU A 68 7.14 22.82 -25.56
C LEU A 68 6.77 21.50 -24.89
N HIS A 69 5.51 21.04 -24.99
CA HIS A 69 5.09 19.76 -24.41
C HIS A 69 5.78 18.58 -25.12
N LEU A 70 5.89 18.64 -26.45
CA LEU A 70 6.63 17.65 -27.23
C LEU A 70 8.11 17.66 -26.87
N LEU A 71 8.74 18.83 -26.76
CA LEU A 71 10.14 18.96 -26.35
C LEU A 71 10.37 18.34 -24.96
N VAL A 72 9.53 18.68 -23.97
CA VAL A 72 9.63 18.12 -22.62
C VAL A 72 9.44 16.60 -22.64
N PHE A 73 8.43 16.10 -23.35
CA PHE A 73 8.22 14.66 -23.51
C PHE A 73 9.43 13.99 -24.17
N THR A 74 9.97 14.54 -25.25
CA THR A 74 11.14 14.02 -25.96
C THR A 74 12.37 14.02 -25.06
N ILE A 75 12.59 15.06 -24.25
CA ILE A 75 13.69 15.12 -23.29
C ILE A 75 13.55 14.03 -22.22
N ILE A 76 12.39 13.91 -21.59
CA ILE A 76 12.13 12.88 -20.56
C ILE A 76 12.28 11.49 -21.16
N HIS A 77 11.66 11.25 -22.33
CA HIS A 77 11.73 9.98 -23.03
C HIS A 77 13.15 9.63 -23.46
N PHE A 78 13.94 10.61 -23.91
CA PHE A 78 15.35 10.42 -24.26
C PHE A 78 16.17 10.00 -23.04
N PHE A 79 16.07 10.72 -21.92
CA PHE A 79 16.83 10.37 -20.71
C PHE A 79 16.39 9.03 -20.13
N PHE A 80 15.09 8.72 -20.12
CA PHE A 80 14.59 7.43 -19.64
C PHE A 80 15.01 6.27 -20.57
N SER A 81 14.96 6.47 -21.89
CA SER A 81 15.44 5.49 -22.86
C SER A 81 16.95 5.28 -22.77
N LEU A 82 17.73 6.36 -22.59
CA LEU A 82 19.17 6.29 -22.38
C LEU A 82 19.50 5.52 -21.10
N TYR A 83 18.81 5.83 -19.99
CA TYR A 83 18.96 5.10 -18.73
C TYR A 83 18.67 3.60 -18.89
N ILE A 84 17.55 3.23 -19.52
CA ILE A 84 17.20 1.82 -19.76
C ILE A 84 18.26 1.13 -20.60
N ARG A 85 18.72 1.73 -21.71
CA ARG A 85 19.75 1.14 -22.58
C ARG A 85 21.09 0.99 -21.85
N LEU A 86 21.50 1.99 -21.07
CA LEU A 86 22.73 1.91 -20.27
C LEU A 86 22.63 0.82 -19.19
N ARG A 87 21.48 0.69 -18.52
CA ARG A 87 21.22 -0.38 -17.55
C ARG A 87 21.28 -1.76 -18.21
N GLN A 88 20.59 -1.93 -19.34
CA GLN A 88 20.60 -3.18 -20.12
C GLN A 88 22.00 -3.54 -20.61
N ALA A 89 22.76 -2.56 -21.12
CA ALA A 89 24.15 -2.76 -21.53
C ALA A 89 25.02 -3.18 -20.34
N LYS A 90 24.89 -2.52 -19.19
CA LYS A 90 25.59 -2.91 -17.96
C LYS A 90 25.25 -4.34 -17.54
N HIS A 91 23.97 -4.70 -17.51
CA HIS A 91 23.54 -6.06 -17.13
C HIS A 91 24.02 -7.11 -18.13
N ALA A 92 23.99 -6.82 -19.44
CA ALA A 92 24.52 -7.69 -20.48
C ALA A 92 26.02 -7.92 -20.31
N VAL A 93 26.81 -6.86 -20.07
CA VAL A 93 28.26 -6.96 -19.82
C VAL A 93 28.54 -7.77 -18.55
N VAL A 94 27.85 -7.50 -17.45
CA VAL A 94 28.02 -8.25 -16.20
C VAL A 94 27.68 -9.73 -16.40
N ASN A 95 26.54 -10.03 -17.04
CA ASN A 95 26.15 -11.41 -17.31
C ASN A 95 27.15 -12.13 -18.23
N GLN A 96 27.70 -11.43 -19.22
CA GLN A 96 28.75 -11.97 -20.09
C GLN A 96 30.02 -12.27 -19.30
N ILE A 97 30.47 -11.37 -18.42
CA ILE A 97 31.63 -11.61 -17.55
C ILE A 97 31.40 -12.84 -16.66
N TYR A 98 30.24 -12.96 -16.02
CA TYR A 98 29.91 -14.14 -15.21
C TYR A 98 29.87 -15.43 -16.04
N SER A 99 29.33 -15.40 -17.27
CA SER A 99 29.29 -16.56 -18.16
C SER A 99 30.67 -17.04 -18.59
N VAL A 100 31.65 -16.13 -18.69
CA VAL A 100 33.04 -16.46 -19.02
C VAL A 100 33.80 -16.96 -17.78
N TYR A 101 33.60 -16.32 -16.63
CA TYR A 101 34.31 -16.66 -15.40
C TYR A 101 33.86 -18.02 -14.82
N HIS A 102 32.55 -18.31 -14.86
CA HIS A 102 31.98 -19.58 -14.37
C HIS A 102 31.56 -20.50 -15.53
N TYR A 103 32.41 -20.62 -16.54
CA TYR A 103 32.13 -21.49 -17.67
C TYR A 103 32.41 -22.96 -17.31
N HIS A 104 31.36 -23.77 -17.22
CA HIS A 104 31.44 -25.13 -16.68
C HIS A 104 31.94 -26.21 -17.68
N HIS A 105 32.16 -25.88 -18.96
CA HIS A 105 32.59 -26.83 -20.02
C HIS A 105 31.81 -28.16 -20.09
N ARG A 106 30.55 -28.19 -19.59
CA ARG A 106 29.76 -29.43 -19.37
C ARG A 106 30.45 -30.50 -18.52
N THR A 107 31.31 -30.08 -17.59
CA THR A 107 32.00 -30.96 -16.64
C THR A 107 31.39 -30.81 -15.23
N PRO A 108 30.95 -31.90 -14.58
CA PRO A 108 30.44 -31.87 -13.23
C PRO A 108 31.43 -31.30 -12.21
N GLU A 109 32.73 -31.54 -12.42
CA GLU A 109 33.80 -31.15 -11.49
C GLU A 109 33.90 -29.63 -11.35
N LEU A 110 33.73 -28.87 -12.43
CA LEU A 110 33.76 -27.41 -12.40
C LEU A 110 32.54 -26.86 -11.66
N ILE A 111 31.34 -27.42 -11.90
CA ILE A 111 30.12 -27.02 -11.18
C ILE A 111 30.24 -27.35 -9.69
N GLN A 112 30.82 -28.51 -9.35
CA GLN A 112 31.07 -28.90 -7.96
C GLN A 112 32.08 -27.96 -7.29
N SER A 113 33.15 -27.58 -8.00
CA SER A 113 34.14 -26.61 -7.52
C SER A 113 33.50 -25.25 -7.24
N ASP A 114 32.63 -24.77 -8.14
CA ASP A 114 31.90 -23.50 -8.00
C ASP A 114 31.02 -23.48 -6.73
N VAL A 115 30.34 -24.59 -6.42
CA VAL A 115 29.44 -24.68 -5.26
C VAL A 115 30.12 -25.12 -3.96
N LYS A 116 31.34 -25.66 -4.01
CA LYS A 116 32.07 -26.20 -2.84
C LYS A 116 32.26 -25.17 -1.71
N GLY A 117 32.41 -23.90 -2.07
CA GLY A 117 32.58 -22.79 -1.12
C GLY A 117 31.27 -22.21 -0.58
N LEU A 118 30.11 -22.67 -1.05
CA LEU A 118 28.81 -22.16 -0.62
C LEU A 118 28.42 -22.77 0.74
N ARG A 119 27.95 -21.91 1.65
CA ARG A 119 27.58 -22.31 3.02
C ARG A 119 26.47 -23.37 3.08
N ARG A 120 25.54 -23.34 2.13
CA ARG A 120 24.40 -24.27 2.02
C ARG A 120 23.91 -24.32 0.58
N LEU A 121 23.28 -25.43 0.23
CA LEU A 121 22.58 -25.64 -1.05
C LEU A 121 21.11 -25.98 -0.77
N PRO A 122 20.18 -25.65 -1.68
CA PRO A 122 18.79 -26.06 -1.55
C PRO A 122 18.69 -27.59 -1.65
N ARG A 123 17.85 -28.20 -0.84
CA ARG A 123 17.44 -29.61 -0.97
C ARG A 123 16.44 -29.74 -2.11
N HIS A 124 15.55 -28.77 -2.23
CA HIS A 124 14.55 -28.71 -3.28
C HIS A 124 14.64 -27.37 -4.03
N LEU A 125 14.97 -27.44 -5.31
CA LEU A 125 15.04 -26.28 -6.20
C LEU A 125 13.88 -26.32 -7.17
N SER A 126 13.23 -25.19 -7.40
CA SER A 126 12.22 -25.06 -8.45
C SER A 126 12.55 -23.98 -9.46
N VAL A 127 12.09 -24.16 -10.70
CA VAL A 127 12.27 -23.22 -11.80
C VAL A 127 10.97 -23.02 -12.57
N ILE A 128 10.76 -21.80 -13.07
CA ILE A 128 9.67 -21.51 -14.01
C ILE A 128 10.27 -21.32 -15.40
N LEU A 129 9.83 -22.14 -16.35
CA LEU A 129 10.18 -22.06 -17.76
C LEU A 129 8.97 -21.62 -18.59
N THR A 130 9.23 -20.95 -19.70
CA THR A 130 8.20 -20.41 -20.59
C THR A 130 8.41 -20.91 -22.01
N LEU A 131 7.36 -21.39 -22.66
CA LEU A 131 7.37 -21.73 -24.07
C LEU A 131 7.42 -20.45 -24.92
N GLU A 132 8.45 -20.29 -25.76
CA GLU A 132 8.55 -19.15 -26.68
C GLU A 132 7.74 -19.39 -27.96
N ASP A 133 6.79 -18.50 -28.25
CA ASP A 133 5.69 -18.71 -29.22
C ASP A 133 6.02 -18.31 -30.69
N HIS A 134 7.28 -18.47 -31.12
CA HIS A 134 7.77 -17.84 -32.36
C HIS A 134 8.44 -18.77 -33.39
N GLY A 135 7.87 -19.95 -33.65
CA GLY A 135 8.30 -20.78 -34.78
C GLY A 135 7.31 -21.85 -35.22
N ARG A 136 7.03 -21.92 -36.53
CA ARG A 136 6.41 -23.11 -37.14
C ARG A 136 7.34 -24.32 -36.92
N GLY A 137 6.84 -25.38 -36.29
CA GLY A 137 7.47 -26.71 -36.33
C GLY A 137 8.23 -27.18 -35.08
N GLY A 138 7.66 -27.07 -33.88
CA GLY A 138 8.17 -27.80 -32.69
C GLY A 138 9.48 -27.29 -32.06
N ALA A 139 10.18 -26.34 -32.70
CA ALA A 139 11.47 -25.81 -32.23
C ALA A 139 11.41 -25.17 -30.83
N GLY A 140 10.28 -24.55 -30.46
CA GLY A 140 10.07 -24.01 -29.11
C GLY A 140 10.03 -25.09 -28.03
N LEU A 141 9.39 -26.23 -28.32
CA LEU A 141 9.35 -27.38 -27.42
C LEU A 141 10.73 -28.03 -27.28
N GLU A 142 11.46 -28.20 -28.38
CA GLU A 142 12.83 -28.73 -28.35
C GLU A 142 13.76 -27.86 -27.48
N LYS A 143 13.66 -26.53 -27.64
CA LYS A 143 14.40 -25.58 -26.80
C LYS A 143 14.03 -25.74 -25.32
N LEU A 144 12.73 -25.78 -25.01
CA LEU A 144 12.22 -25.91 -23.64
C LEU A 144 12.69 -27.23 -22.97
N VAL A 145 12.60 -28.36 -23.69
CA VAL A 145 13.09 -29.66 -23.23
C VAL A 145 14.59 -29.62 -22.99
N ASN A 146 15.35 -28.98 -23.89
CA ASN A 146 16.79 -28.82 -23.73
C ASN A 146 17.15 -27.94 -22.52
N GLU A 147 16.42 -26.85 -22.27
CA GLU A 147 16.61 -25.98 -21.10
C GLU A 147 16.32 -26.74 -19.79
N ALA A 148 15.23 -27.53 -19.75
CA ALA A 148 14.92 -28.41 -18.63
C ALA A 148 16.05 -29.44 -18.37
N ALA A 149 16.58 -30.04 -19.44
CA ALA A 149 17.68 -31.00 -19.36
C ALA A 149 19.01 -30.37 -18.88
N GLU A 150 19.35 -29.16 -19.32
CA GLU A 150 20.54 -28.44 -18.85
C GLU A 150 20.42 -28.10 -17.35
N ILE A 151 19.26 -27.60 -16.89
CA ILE A 151 19.04 -27.28 -15.47
C ILE A 151 19.12 -28.55 -14.61
N ALA A 152 18.55 -29.66 -15.07
CA ALA A 152 18.64 -30.96 -14.40
C ALA A 152 20.11 -31.42 -14.25
N ALA A 153 20.91 -31.27 -15.32
CA ALA A 153 22.34 -31.59 -15.27
C ALA A 153 23.11 -30.68 -14.30
N TRP A 154 22.77 -29.38 -14.22
CA TRP A 154 23.36 -28.46 -13.25
C TRP A 154 22.99 -28.82 -11.81
N CYS A 155 21.73 -29.19 -11.55
CA CYS A 155 21.27 -29.63 -10.22
C CYS A 155 21.98 -30.91 -9.78
N ALA A 156 22.04 -31.92 -10.65
CA ALA A 156 22.77 -33.16 -10.39
C ALA A 156 24.26 -32.89 -10.12
N SER A 157 24.88 -32.01 -10.91
CA SER A 157 26.29 -31.65 -10.75
C SER A 157 26.55 -30.91 -9.44
N ALA A 158 25.67 -29.98 -9.06
CA ALA A 158 25.74 -29.25 -7.80
C ALA A 158 25.41 -30.12 -6.57
N GLY A 159 24.81 -31.30 -6.76
CA GLY A 159 24.40 -32.20 -5.67
C GLY A 159 23.04 -31.84 -5.04
N ILE A 160 22.18 -31.16 -5.79
CA ILE A 160 20.80 -30.84 -5.41
C ILE A 160 19.93 -32.05 -5.74
N PRO A 161 19.27 -32.69 -4.76
CA PRO A 161 18.57 -33.97 -4.95
C PRO A 161 17.20 -33.84 -5.61
N GLU A 162 16.55 -32.68 -5.55
CA GLU A 162 15.19 -32.49 -6.07
C GLU A 162 15.03 -31.20 -6.89
N LEU A 163 14.44 -31.34 -8.07
CA LEU A 163 14.18 -30.27 -9.04
C LEU A 163 12.71 -30.27 -9.48
N SER A 164 11.98 -29.19 -9.23
CA SER A 164 10.63 -28.98 -9.79
C SER A 164 10.64 -28.00 -10.94
N ILE A 165 10.19 -28.42 -12.12
CA ILE A 165 10.13 -27.61 -13.34
C ILE A 165 8.66 -27.29 -13.63
N TYR A 166 8.31 -26.02 -13.50
CA TYR A 166 6.98 -25.53 -13.84
C TYR A 166 6.95 -24.93 -15.23
N GLU A 167 6.00 -25.38 -16.04
CA GLU A 167 5.62 -24.75 -17.30
C GLU A 167 4.10 -24.64 -17.38
N LYS A 168 3.60 -23.43 -17.63
CA LYS A 168 2.19 -23.07 -17.49
C LYS A 168 1.24 -23.99 -18.26
N THR A 169 1.53 -24.33 -19.51
CA THR A 169 0.63 -25.08 -20.40
C THR A 169 0.59 -26.57 -20.11
N GLY A 170 1.58 -27.10 -19.39
CA GLY A 170 1.72 -28.53 -19.14
C GLY A 170 2.26 -29.33 -20.32
N ILE A 171 2.82 -28.67 -21.33
CA ILE A 171 3.35 -29.35 -22.52
C ILE A 171 4.46 -30.36 -22.16
N LEU A 172 5.32 -30.03 -21.18
CA LEU A 172 6.37 -30.94 -20.70
C LEU A 172 5.82 -32.23 -20.10
N LYS A 173 4.66 -32.18 -19.44
CA LYS A 173 3.99 -33.39 -18.92
C LYS A 173 3.48 -34.27 -20.06
N GLY A 174 2.92 -33.66 -21.10
CA GLY A 174 2.50 -34.38 -22.32
C GLY A 174 3.66 -35.09 -23.03
N TYR A 175 4.89 -34.57 -22.88
CA TYR A 175 6.13 -35.12 -23.44
C TYR A 175 7.08 -35.64 -22.34
N ILE A 176 6.54 -36.20 -21.26
CA ILE A 176 7.31 -36.65 -20.11
C ILE A 176 8.43 -37.64 -20.52
N SER A 177 8.11 -38.66 -21.32
CA SER A 177 9.09 -39.66 -21.78
C SER A 177 10.22 -39.08 -22.64
N ASP A 178 9.93 -38.07 -23.47
CA ASP A 178 10.96 -37.42 -24.29
C ASP A 178 11.81 -36.47 -23.46
N THR A 179 11.20 -35.78 -22.50
CA THR A 179 11.90 -34.95 -21.51
C THR A 179 12.85 -35.80 -20.66
N GLN A 180 12.41 -36.97 -20.20
CA GLN A 180 13.24 -37.94 -19.50
C GLN A 180 14.47 -38.31 -20.31
N ARG A 181 14.25 -38.69 -21.58
CA ARG A 181 15.32 -39.15 -22.47
C ARG A 181 16.33 -38.03 -22.70
N ALA A 182 15.86 -36.80 -22.89
CA ALA A 182 16.70 -35.63 -23.04
C ALA A 182 17.52 -35.34 -21.76
N VAL A 183 16.92 -35.42 -20.58
CA VAL A 183 17.61 -35.26 -19.29
C VAL A 183 18.65 -36.35 -19.10
N ALA A 184 18.31 -37.63 -19.33
CA ALA A 184 19.23 -38.76 -19.20
C ALA A 184 20.40 -38.66 -20.19
N GLN A 185 20.13 -38.30 -21.45
CA GLN A 185 21.18 -38.03 -22.44
C GLN A 185 22.08 -36.88 -21.99
N LYS A 186 21.51 -35.80 -21.46
CA LYS A 186 22.29 -34.66 -20.97
C LYS A 186 23.15 -35.04 -19.77
N LEU A 187 22.61 -35.80 -18.81
CA LEU A 187 23.39 -36.35 -17.70
C LEU A 187 24.54 -37.22 -18.20
N ALA A 188 24.31 -38.10 -19.19
CA ALA A 188 25.39 -38.88 -19.80
C ALA A 188 26.45 -38.01 -20.49
N THR A 189 26.08 -36.86 -21.08
CA THR A 189 27.08 -35.93 -21.65
C THR A 189 27.93 -35.21 -20.60
N TYR A 190 27.40 -35.00 -19.38
CA TYR A 190 28.14 -34.36 -18.29
C TYR A 190 28.98 -35.39 -17.51
N PHE A 191 28.38 -36.51 -17.10
CA PHE A 191 29.00 -37.49 -16.21
C PHE A 191 29.64 -38.68 -16.95
N GLY A 192 29.54 -38.73 -18.27
CA GLY A 192 29.99 -39.86 -19.07
C GLY A 192 29.23 -41.16 -18.74
N PRO A 193 29.90 -42.33 -18.72
CA PRO A 193 29.24 -43.60 -18.44
C PRO A 193 28.74 -43.76 -17.00
N ASN A 194 29.07 -42.83 -16.09
CA ASN A 194 28.85 -42.93 -14.64
C ASN A 194 27.88 -41.86 -14.13
N PHE A 195 26.69 -41.78 -14.72
CA PHE A 195 25.66 -40.77 -14.38
C PHE A 195 24.76 -41.21 -13.19
N PRO A 196 24.20 -40.26 -12.42
CA PRO A 196 23.33 -40.53 -11.27
C PRO A 196 21.99 -41.16 -11.68
N ALA A 197 21.37 -41.88 -10.73
CA ALA A 197 19.97 -42.31 -10.89
C ALA A 197 19.05 -41.09 -11.11
N LEU A 198 18.09 -41.24 -12.03
CA LEU A 198 17.12 -40.21 -12.37
C LEU A 198 15.72 -40.78 -12.12
N SER A 199 14.94 -40.09 -11.31
CA SER A 199 13.50 -40.33 -11.16
C SER A 199 12.76 -39.11 -11.69
N MET A 200 11.80 -39.31 -12.58
CA MET A 200 11.03 -38.21 -13.14
C MET A 200 9.54 -38.46 -12.92
N ARG A 201 8.87 -37.46 -12.33
CA ARG A 201 7.50 -37.54 -11.81
C ARG A 201 6.66 -36.37 -12.34
N ALA A 202 5.35 -36.56 -12.38
CA ALA A 202 4.37 -35.49 -12.53
C ALA A 202 3.12 -35.88 -11.74
N PRO A 203 2.36 -34.92 -11.18
CA PRO A 203 1.10 -35.23 -10.51
C PRO A 203 0.20 -36.09 -11.41
N HIS A 204 -0.44 -37.10 -10.81
CA HIS A 204 -1.32 -38.06 -11.48
C HIS A 204 -0.68 -38.90 -12.61
N THR A 205 0.65 -38.89 -12.74
CA THR A 205 1.40 -39.68 -13.73
C THR A 205 2.42 -40.59 -13.02
N PRO A 206 2.52 -41.89 -13.37
CA PRO A 206 3.49 -42.78 -12.73
C PRO A 206 4.93 -42.31 -12.95
N ALA A 207 5.77 -42.52 -11.94
CA ALA A 207 7.20 -42.17 -11.99
C ALA A 207 7.94 -43.00 -13.05
N ILE A 208 8.81 -42.34 -13.82
CA ILE A 208 9.74 -43.00 -14.74
C ILE A 208 11.12 -43.00 -14.09
N GLU A 209 11.62 -44.19 -13.77
CA GLU A 209 12.92 -44.37 -13.15
C GLU A 209 13.99 -44.80 -14.16
N THR A 210 15.16 -44.20 -14.02
CA THR A 210 16.38 -44.57 -14.76
C THR A 210 17.41 -45.02 -13.73
N PRO A 211 17.76 -46.31 -13.69
CA PRO A 211 18.72 -46.81 -12.71
C PRO A 211 20.10 -46.16 -12.91
N ALA A 212 20.83 -45.97 -11.80
CA ALA A 212 22.21 -45.50 -11.86
C ALA A 212 23.09 -46.49 -12.63
N SER A 213 24.14 -45.98 -13.28
CA SER A 213 25.14 -46.84 -13.91
C SER A 213 25.91 -47.66 -12.86
N PRO A 214 26.23 -48.94 -13.11
CA PRO A 214 26.86 -49.85 -12.13
C PRO A 214 28.24 -49.42 -11.60
N HIS A 215 28.85 -48.38 -12.18
CA HIS A 215 30.13 -47.80 -11.73
C HIS A 215 30.03 -46.30 -11.38
N ALA A 216 28.85 -45.79 -11.03
CA ALA A 216 28.60 -44.38 -10.68
C ALA A 216 29.22 -43.93 -9.33
N ALA A 217 30.54 -44.03 -9.20
CA ALA A 217 31.33 -43.48 -8.11
C ALA A 217 32.08 -42.23 -8.59
N ARG A 218 32.13 -41.20 -7.74
CA ARG A 218 33.01 -40.03 -7.89
C ARG A 218 34.48 -40.46 -7.80
N ALA A 219 35.38 -39.62 -8.28
CA ALA A 219 36.84 -39.84 -8.18
C ALA A 219 37.35 -39.95 -6.73
N ASP A 220 36.54 -39.57 -5.73
CA ASP A 220 36.78 -39.67 -4.29
C ASP A 220 36.18 -40.94 -3.63
N GLY A 221 35.53 -41.82 -4.40
CA GLY A 221 34.91 -43.06 -3.91
C GLY A 221 33.47 -42.94 -3.40
N GLN A 222 32.84 -41.75 -3.44
CA GLN A 222 31.44 -41.58 -3.04
C GLN A 222 30.46 -41.74 -4.22
N ALA A 223 29.33 -42.41 -4.01
CA ALA A 223 28.28 -42.52 -5.03
C ALA A 223 27.60 -41.16 -5.28
N TYR A 224 27.25 -40.87 -6.55
CA TYR A 224 26.43 -39.69 -6.86
C TYR A 224 25.05 -39.81 -6.21
N LYS A 225 24.57 -38.73 -5.61
CA LYS A 225 23.16 -38.64 -5.15
C LYS A 225 22.25 -38.65 -6.37
N GLY A 226 21.18 -39.45 -6.33
CA GLY A 226 20.15 -39.45 -7.38
C GLY A 226 19.45 -38.09 -7.49
N LEU A 227 18.88 -37.81 -8.65
CA LEU A 227 18.09 -36.62 -8.94
C LEU A 227 16.62 -37.01 -9.14
N SER A 228 15.73 -36.38 -8.38
CA SER A 228 14.29 -36.42 -8.66
C SER A 228 13.86 -35.16 -9.39
N VAL A 229 13.20 -35.31 -10.54
CA VAL A 229 12.66 -34.21 -11.35
C VAL A 229 11.14 -34.29 -11.36
N LEU A 230 10.48 -33.21 -10.92
CA LEU A 230 9.04 -33.09 -10.89
C LEU A 230 8.56 -32.08 -11.94
N LEU A 231 7.67 -32.49 -12.85
CA LEU A 231 7.10 -31.61 -13.87
C LEU A 231 5.73 -31.08 -13.43
N LEU A 232 5.56 -29.76 -13.46
CA LEU A 232 4.37 -29.06 -12.98
C LEU A 232 3.75 -28.15 -14.05
N SER A 233 2.45 -27.90 -13.93
CA SER A 233 1.65 -27.02 -14.79
C SER A 233 0.65 -26.19 -13.99
N ALA A 234 -0.07 -25.27 -14.66
CA ALA A 234 -1.07 -24.42 -14.00
C ALA A 234 -2.22 -25.21 -13.35
N GLU A 235 -2.53 -26.41 -13.87
CA GLU A 235 -3.54 -27.33 -13.33
C GLU A 235 -3.13 -27.91 -11.96
N ASP A 236 -1.82 -28.04 -11.69
CA ASP A 236 -1.31 -28.43 -10.36
C ASP A 236 -1.38 -27.28 -9.35
N GLY A 237 -1.68 -26.09 -9.84
CA GLY A 237 -2.05 -24.95 -9.03
C GLY A 237 -3.52 -25.05 -8.65
N ARG A 238 -4.23 -23.91 -8.72
CA ARG A 238 -5.55 -23.69 -8.10
C ARG A 238 -6.58 -24.82 -8.33
N ASP A 239 -6.54 -25.48 -9.47
CA ASP A 239 -7.47 -26.56 -9.80
C ASP A 239 -7.29 -27.77 -8.86
N SER A 240 -6.06 -28.06 -8.45
CA SER A 240 -5.77 -29.14 -7.48
C SER A 240 -6.30 -28.85 -6.08
N ILE A 241 -6.31 -27.59 -5.63
CA ILE A 241 -7.02 -27.20 -4.39
C ILE A 241 -8.51 -27.42 -4.52
N VAL A 242 -9.07 -27.04 -5.67
CA VAL A 242 -10.50 -27.19 -5.93
C VAL A 242 -10.89 -28.67 -5.90
N ASP A 243 -10.08 -29.53 -6.51
CA ASP A 243 -10.33 -30.96 -6.57
C ASP A 243 -10.14 -31.63 -5.20
N LEU A 244 -9.10 -31.30 -4.44
CA LEU A 244 -8.97 -31.76 -3.05
C LEU A 244 -10.16 -31.32 -2.19
N THR A 245 -10.59 -30.06 -2.33
CA THR A 245 -11.75 -29.54 -1.59
C THR A 245 -13.02 -30.31 -1.94
N LYS A 246 -13.25 -30.63 -3.22
CA LYS A 246 -14.37 -31.49 -3.64
C LYS A 246 -14.27 -32.87 -3.00
N THR A 247 -13.09 -33.51 -3.06
CA THR A 247 -12.88 -34.84 -2.48
C THR A 247 -13.12 -34.87 -0.98
N LEU A 248 -12.56 -33.93 -0.22
CA LEU A 248 -12.77 -33.82 1.23
C LEU A 248 -14.26 -33.57 1.56
N THR A 249 -14.93 -32.74 0.77
CA THR A 249 -16.37 -32.46 0.92
C THR A 249 -17.22 -33.71 0.63
N GLU A 250 -16.92 -34.45 -0.44
CA GLU A 250 -17.61 -35.71 -0.77
C GLU A 250 -17.38 -36.80 0.29
N MET A 251 -16.15 -36.91 0.80
CA MET A 251 -15.83 -37.84 1.89
C MET A 251 -16.60 -37.47 3.15
N SER A 252 -16.76 -36.18 3.45
CA SER A 252 -17.56 -35.71 4.56
C SER A 252 -19.06 -35.99 4.37
N GLN A 253 -19.61 -35.72 3.19
CA GLN A 253 -21.00 -36.03 2.85
C GLN A 253 -21.32 -37.53 2.92
N ARG A 254 -20.34 -38.40 2.64
CA ARG A 254 -20.44 -39.86 2.75
C ARG A 254 -20.14 -40.39 4.15
N ASN A 255 -19.99 -39.51 5.15
CA ASN A 255 -19.63 -39.83 6.54
C ASN A 255 -18.32 -40.64 6.68
N LYS A 256 -17.38 -40.48 5.73
CA LYS A 256 -16.04 -41.09 5.81
C LYS A 256 -15.03 -40.22 6.54
N LEU A 257 -15.32 -38.92 6.69
CA LEU A 257 -14.49 -37.92 7.35
C LEU A 257 -15.41 -36.92 8.09
N SER A 258 -15.13 -36.58 9.34
CA SER A 258 -15.90 -35.54 10.02
C SER A 258 -15.55 -34.17 9.43
N SER A 259 -16.52 -33.26 9.32
CA SER A 259 -16.23 -31.87 8.92
C SER A 259 -15.32 -31.14 9.91
N ALA A 260 -15.27 -31.59 11.17
CA ALA A 260 -14.36 -31.07 12.19
C ALA A 260 -12.90 -31.54 12.01
N ASP A 261 -12.67 -32.62 11.25
CA ASP A 261 -11.34 -33.18 11.00
C ASP A 261 -10.65 -32.50 9.80
N ILE A 262 -11.39 -31.69 9.03
CA ILE A 262 -10.85 -30.90 7.91
C ILE A 262 -10.12 -29.68 8.48
N SER A 263 -8.83 -29.86 8.74
CA SER A 263 -7.91 -28.84 9.24
C SER A 263 -6.99 -28.31 8.14
N ILE A 264 -6.33 -27.17 8.39
CA ILE A 264 -5.33 -26.62 7.46
C ILE A 264 -4.16 -27.60 7.34
N GLU A 265 -3.78 -28.25 8.45
CA GLU A 265 -2.72 -29.23 8.50
C GLU A 265 -3.00 -30.45 7.62
N LEU A 266 -4.25 -30.92 7.59
CA LEU A 266 -4.68 -32.00 6.69
C LEU A 266 -4.59 -31.57 5.23
N VAL A 267 -5.08 -30.38 4.90
CA VAL A 267 -5.04 -29.86 3.54
C VAL A 267 -3.59 -29.67 3.06
N ASP A 268 -2.73 -29.12 3.92
CA ASP A 268 -1.30 -28.93 3.62
C ASP A 268 -0.59 -30.28 3.43
N ALA A 269 -0.87 -31.28 4.27
CA ALA A 269 -0.30 -32.62 4.14
C ALA A 269 -0.71 -33.30 2.83
N GLU A 270 -2.01 -33.28 2.50
CA GLU A 270 -2.55 -33.88 1.28
C GLU A 270 -2.04 -33.20 0.01
N LEU A 271 -1.97 -31.85 -0.02
CA LEU A 271 -1.41 -31.11 -1.15
C LEU A 271 0.09 -31.34 -1.32
N SER A 272 0.83 -31.47 -0.21
CA SER A 272 2.27 -31.70 -0.24
C SER A 272 2.60 -33.10 -0.77
N GLU A 273 1.86 -34.12 -0.30
CA GLU A 273 2.02 -35.51 -0.74
C GLU A 273 1.57 -35.73 -2.19
N SER A 274 0.47 -35.10 -2.62
CA SER A 274 -0.10 -35.31 -3.96
C SER A 274 0.56 -34.49 -5.07
N ILE A 275 1.09 -33.30 -4.76
CA ILE A 275 1.62 -32.36 -5.75
C ILE A 275 3.12 -32.17 -5.56
N MET A 276 3.54 -31.46 -4.51
CA MET A 276 4.96 -31.22 -4.17
C MET A 276 5.12 -30.63 -2.76
N ASP A 277 6.28 -30.84 -2.17
CA ASP A 277 6.72 -30.09 -0.99
C ASP A 277 7.16 -28.66 -1.35
N GLU A 278 7.26 -27.81 -0.33
CA GLU A 278 7.75 -26.43 -0.48
C GLU A 278 9.24 -26.38 -0.90
N PRO A 279 9.60 -25.74 -2.02
CA PRO A 279 10.99 -25.63 -2.45
C PRO A 279 11.76 -24.61 -1.61
N ASP A 280 13.04 -24.87 -1.41
CA ASP A 280 13.94 -23.94 -0.72
C ASP A 280 14.24 -22.70 -1.57
N LEU A 281 14.32 -22.87 -2.90
CA LEU A 281 14.72 -21.84 -3.86
C LEU A 281 13.92 -21.95 -5.16
N LEU A 282 13.28 -20.85 -5.59
CA LEU A 282 12.60 -20.71 -6.87
C LEU A 282 13.39 -19.75 -7.79
N ILE A 283 13.80 -20.23 -8.97
CA ILE A 283 14.53 -19.45 -9.97
C ILE A 283 13.63 -19.07 -11.15
N LEU A 284 13.58 -17.77 -11.44
CA LEU A 284 12.89 -17.20 -12.59
C LEU A 284 13.92 -16.72 -13.62
N PHE A 285 13.93 -17.33 -14.80
CA PHE A 285 14.82 -16.95 -15.90
C PHE A 285 14.28 -15.80 -16.77
N GLY A 286 13.13 -15.21 -16.40
CA GLY A 286 12.54 -14.05 -17.07
C GLY A 286 13.06 -12.69 -16.58
N PRO A 287 12.76 -11.59 -17.31
CA PRO A 287 13.25 -10.25 -16.99
C PRO A 287 12.53 -9.62 -15.79
N HIS A 288 11.38 -10.18 -15.43
CA HIS A 288 10.48 -9.72 -14.37
C HIS A 288 10.06 -10.90 -13.50
N VAL A 289 9.63 -10.61 -12.28
CA VAL A 289 9.03 -11.61 -11.39
C VAL A 289 7.62 -11.87 -11.86
N GLU A 290 7.43 -12.98 -12.55
CA GLU A 290 6.11 -13.45 -12.99
C GLU A 290 5.99 -14.94 -12.66
N LEU A 291 5.02 -15.27 -11.81
CA LEU A 291 4.82 -16.64 -11.34
C LEU A 291 3.89 -17.44 -12.27
N SER A 292 3.20 -16.81 -13.21
CA SER A 292 2.40 -17.49 -14.25
C SER A 292 1.33 -18.48 -13.77
N GLY A 293 0.93 -18.44 -12.49
CA GLY A 293 0.00 -19.41 -11.90
C GLY A 293 0.70 -20.58 -11.19
N TYR A 294 2.01 -20.47 -10.93
CA TYR A 294 2.77 -21.39 -10.08
C TYR A 294 2.06 -21.60 -8.73
N PRO A 295 1.99 -22.84 -8.20
CA PRO A 295 1.26 -23.16 -6.97
C PRO A 295 1.62 -22.23 -5.80
N PRO A 296 0.71 -21.33 -5.36
CA PRO A 296 1.05 -20.27 -4.39
C PRO A 296 1.14 -20.74 -2.93
N TRP A 297 0.59 -21.89 -2.55
CA TRP A 297 0.63 -22.41 -1.17
C TRP A 297 1.95 -23.09 -0.81
N GLN A 298 2.83 -23.34 -1.79
CA GLN A 298 4.14 -23.96 -1.58
C GLN A 298 5.29 -22.97 -1.52
N ILE A 299 5.06 -21.65 -1.47
CA ILE A 299 6.14 -20.63 -1.51
C ILE A 299 6.21 -19.72 -0.26
N ARG A 300 5.84 -20.23 0.91
CA ARG A 300 5.77 -19.49 2.18
C ARG A 300 7.15 -19.02 2.66
N LEU A 301 8.16 -19.89 2.57
CA LEU A 301 9.55 -19.71 2.97
C LEU A 301 10.53 -19.85 1.80
N THR A 302 10.02 -20.18 0.59
CA THR A 302 10.82 -20.26 -0.63
C THR A 302 11.51 -18.94 -0.96
N GLU A 303 12.83 -18.99 -1.14
CA GLU A 303 13.58 -17.84 -1.65
C GLU A 303 13.34 -17.70 -3.16
N ILE A 304 12.82 -16.55 -3.61
CA ILE A 304 12.58 -16.29 -5.03
C ILE A 304 13.74 -15.48 -5.61
N PHE A 305 14.37 -15.99 -6.66
CA PHE A 305 15.48 -15.34 -7.35
C PHE A 305 15.17 -15.09 -8.82
N HIS A 306 15.46 -13.87 -9.28
CA HIS A 306 15.46 -13.51 -10.69
C HIS A 306 16.57 -12.49 -10.97
N VAL A 307 16.98 -12.40 -12.24
CA VAL A 307 17.91 -11.37 -12.72
C VAL A 307 17.17 -10.42 -13.64
N GLN A 308 17.14 -9.13 -13.28
CA GLN A 308 16.48 -8.10 -14.08
C GLN A 308 17.10 -8.02 -15.48
N ASP A 309 16.23 -7.86 -16.49
CA ASP A 309 16.60 -7.80 -17.92
C ASP A 309 17.21 -9.12 -18.49
N ASN A 310 17.14 -10.24 -17.76
CA ASN A 310 17.51 -11.57 -18.28
C ASN A 310 16.38 -12.16 -19.13
N THR A 311 16.73 -12.79 -20.25
CA THR A 311 15.75 -13.37 -21.19
C THR A 311 16.07 -14.82 -21.57
N ARG A 312 17.07 -15.44 -20.94
CA ARG A 312 17.58 -16.76 -21.32
C ARG A 312 17.87 -17.61 -20.10
N VAL A 313 17.68 -18.92 -20.24
CA VAL A 313 18.21 -19.89 -19.29
C VAL A 313 19.74 -19.93 -19.42
N GLY A 314 20.45 -19.77 -18.32
CA GLY A 314 21.91 -19.74 -18.33
C GLY A 314 22.51 -20.07 -16.97
N TYR A 315 23.64 -20.78 -17.00
CA TYR A 315 24.34 -21.24 -15.79
C TYR A 315 24.74 -20.09 -14.88
N GLN A 316 25.09 -18.93 -15.44
CA GLN A 316 25.41 -17.72 -14.67
C GLN A 316 24.26 -17.25 -13.78
N VAL A 317 23.00 -17.42 -14.21
CA VAL A 317 21.82 -17.07 -13.41
C VAL A 317 21.61 -18.12 -12.33
N PHE A 318 21.76 -19.41 -12.68
CA PHE A 318 21.68 -20.54 -11.76
C PHE A 318 22.70 -20.41 -10.61
N TYR A 319 23.98 -20.21 -10.92
CA TYR A 319 25.03 -20.05 -9.92
C TYR A 319 24.83 -18.84 -9.01
N ARG A 320 24.40 -17.70 -9.57
CA ARG A 320 24.06 -16.50 -8.78
C ARG A 320 22.88 -16.74 -7.84
N ALA A 321 21.88 -17.52 -8.27
CA ALA A 321 20.76 -17.92 -7.43
C ALA A 321 21.24 -18.74 -6.23
N LEU A 322 22.08 -19.75 -6.46
CA LEU A 322 22.67 -20.58 -5.39
C LEU A 322 23.54 -19.74 -4.44
N THR A 323 24.34 -18.83 -4.97
CA THR A 323 25.18 -17.93 -4.17
C THR A 323 24.33 -17.03 -3.26
N LYS A 324 23.24 -16.46 -3.79
CA LYS A 324 22.33 -15.64 -3.00
C LYS A 324 21.60 -16.48 -1.94
N PHE A 325 21.12 -17.67 -2.31
CA PHE A 325 20.47 -18.59 -1.38
C PHE A 325 21.41 -19.01 -0.23
N ALA A 326 22.69 -19.25 -0.53
CA ALA A 326 23.72 -19.59 0.45
C ALA A 326 23.98 -18.45 1.45
N GLN A 327 23.78 -17.20 1.02
CA GLN A 327 23.93 -15.99 1.85
C GLN A 327 22.64 -15.58 2.56
N ALA A 328 21.48 -16.05 2.11
CA ALA A 328 20.19 -15.70 2.68
C ALA A 328 20.11 -16.13 4.16
N GLN A 329 19.68 -15.21 5.02
CA GLN A 329 19.47 -15.48 6.44
C GLN A 329 18.01 -15.85 6.67
N MET A 330 17.71 -17.16 6.67
CA MET A 330 16.41 -17.63 7.15
C MET A 330 16.31 -17.35 8.65
N ARG A 331 15.53 -16.34 9.03
CA ARG A 331 15.12 -16.13 10.43
C ARG A 331 13.94 -17.06 10.66
N MET A 332 14.21 -18.27 11.14
CA MET A 332 13.14 -19.15 11.61
C MET A 332 12.39 -18.42 12.73
N ALA A 333 11.14 -18.04 12.47
CA ALA A 333 10.15 -18.04 13.53
C ALA A 333 9.96 -19.51 13.89
N VAL A 334 10.38 -19.89 15.10
CA VAL A 334 10.28 -21.26 15.57
C VAL A 334 8.79 -21.58 15.77
N PHE A 335 8.15 -22.17 14.77
CA PHE A 335 6.97 -23.00 15.03
C PHE A 335 7.50 -24.29 15.67
N MET A 336 7.34 -24.43 16.99
CA MET A 336 7.57 -25.70 17.67
C MET A 336 6.48 -26.68 17.23
N THR A 337 6.73 -27.47 16.20
CA THR A 337 6.17 -28.81 16.14
C THR A 337 7.02 -29.70 17.03
N THR A 338 6.39 -30.26 18.06
CA THR A 338 7.00 -31.23 18.96
C THR A 338 7.39 -32.48 18.18
N SER A 339 8.69 -32.68 17.94
CA SER A 339 9.25 -34.02 17.78
C SER A 339 10.55 -34.14 18.56
N HIS A 340 10.61 -35.18 19.39
CA HIS A 340 11.76 -35.54 20.19
C HIS A 340 12.92 -36.00 19.29
N ASN A 341 14.09 -35.37 19.40
CA ASN A 341 15.35 -36.07 19.73
C ASN A 341 16.54 -35.11 19.83
N ARG A 342 17.33 -35.29 20.89
CA ARG A 342 18.67 -34.71 21.11
C ARG A 342 19.67 -35.28 20.11
N ALA A 343 20.56 -34.43 19.60
CA ALA A 343 22.01 -34.44 19.90
C ALA A 343 22.82 -33.74 18.79
N ASP A 344 23.80 -32.93 19.23
CA ASP A 344 25.04 -32.53 18.57
C ASP A 344 25.02 -31.72 17.26
N ALA A 345 25.46 -30.46 17.35
CA ALA A 345 26.47 -29.91 16.43
C ALA A 345 27.06 -28.58 16.95
N ALA A 346 28.38 -28.57 17.08
CA ALA A 346 29.20 -27.49 17.59
C ALA A 346 29.20 -26.24 16.70
N ALA A 347 29.39 -25.07 17.33
CA ALA A 347 29.48 -23.77 16.68
C ALA A 347 30.89 -23.50 16.10
N SER A 348 30.95 -23.08 14.83
CA SER A 348 32.15 -22.53 14.18
C SER A 348 32.00 -21.02 13.92
N PRO A 349 33.11 -20.22 13.92
CA PRO A 349 33.06 -18.77 14.00
C PRO A 349 32.83 -18.09 12.63
N PRO A 350 32.41 -16.81 12.58
CA PRO A 350 32.19 -16.10 11.32
C PRO A 350 33.49 -15.51 10.72
N ALA A 351 33.59 -15.53 9.38
CA ALA A 351 34.63 -14.86 8.59
C ALA A 351 34.30 -13.36 8.35
N PRO A 352 35.30 -12.50 8.13
CA PRO A 352 35.17 -11.04 8.29
C PRO A 352 34.76 -10.33 7.00
N GLY A 353 34.00 -9.24 7.13
CA GLY A 353 33.89 -8.23 6.07
C GLY A 353 32.48 -7.92 5.53
N GLN A 354 31.48 -7.70 6.40
CA GLN A 354 30.28 -6.92 6.05
C GLN A 354 29.88 -6.04 7.25
N ASN A 355 29.67 -4.74 7.00
CA ASN A 355 29.21 -3.74 7.97
C ASN A 355 27.72 -3.95 8.30
N THR A 356 27.42 -5.09 8.92
CA THR A 356 26.15 -5.37 9.58
C THR A 356 26.46 -5.53 11.06
N LEU A 357 25.80 -4.74 11.91
CA LEU A 357 25.85 -4.89 13.37
C LEU A 357 25.64 -6.38 13.71
N PRO A 358 26.58 -7.08 14.37
CA PRO A 358 26.53 -8.52 14.56
C PRO A 358 25.24 -8.99 15.23
N LYS A 359 24.74 -10.18 14.85
CA LYS A 359 23.52 -10.83 15.41
C LYS A 359 23.44 -10.85 16.95
N ARG A 360 24.59 -10.73 17.64
CA ARG A 360 24.73 -10.70 19.10
C ARG A 360 24.40 -9.32 19.72
N GLU A 361 24.57 -8.23 18.98
CA GLU A 361 24.15 -6.87 19.37
C GLU A 361 22.63 -6.70 19.30
N MET A 362 21.99 -7.30 18.28
CA MET A 362 20.53 -7.30 18.13
C MET A 362 19.78 -8.05 19.25
N THR A 363 20.42 -8.95 20.00
CA THR A 363 19.81 -9.65 21.15
C THR A 363 19.87 -8.84 22.45
N ILE A 364 20.84 -7.94 22.58
CA ILE A 364 21.04 -7.13 23.80
C ILE A 364 19.97 -6.05 23.90
N PHE A 365 19.55 -5.45 22.79
CA PHE A 365 18.48 -4.45 22.74
C PHE A 365 17.12 -5.03 22.34
N ARG A 366 16.79 -6.25 22.78
CA ARG A 366 15.40 -6.77 22.75
C ARG A 366 14.71 -6.62 24.09
N PRO A 367 13.42 -6.28 24.12
CA PRO A 367 12.65 -6.22 25.36
C PRO A 367 12.60 -7.60 26.04
N PRO A 368 12.47 -7.67 27.38
CA PRO A 368 12.18 -8.92 28.07
C PRO A 368 10.89 -9.56 27.54
N ILE A 369 10.82 -10.88 27.48
CA ILE A 369 9.56 -11.57 27.16
C ILE A 369 8.68 -11.51 28.40
N VAL A 370 7.56 -10.80 28.29
CA VAL A 370 6.65 -10.54 29.41
C VAL A 370 5.29 -11.12 29.03
N ARG A 371 5.09 -12.42 29.29
CA ARG A 371 3.79 -13.09 29.11
C ARG A 371 2.85 -12.70 30.26
N SER A 372 2.56 -11.40 30.40
CA SER A 372 1.55 -10.91 31.34
C SER A 372 0.17 -11.36 30.85
N GLY A 373 -0.61 -11.98 31.73
CA GLY A 373 -2.00 -12.34 31.43
C GLY A 373 -2.82 -11.11 30.99
N ALA A 374 -3.91 -11.36 30.28
CA ALA A 374 -4.70 -10.39 29.50
C ALA A 374 -5.22 -9.13 30.23
N ASN A 375 -5.00 -8.96 31.54
CA ASN A 375 -5.76 -8.04 32.37
C ASN A 375 -5.00 -6.81 32.90
N ALA A 376 -3.65 -6.73 32.83
CA ALA A 376 -2.91 -5.51 33.23
C ALA A 376 -1.46 -5.46 32.73
N LEU A 377 -0.99 -4.28 32.27
CA LEU A 377 0.40 -4.06 31.88
C LEU A 377 1.29 -3.75 33.10
N ASN A 378 2.25 -4.63 33.41
CA ASN A 378 3.28 -4.34 34.41
C ASN A 378 4.55 -3.78 33.76
N ARG A 379 4.71 -2.44 33.82
CA ARG A 379 5.83 -1.69 33.24
C ARG A 379 7.20 -2.07 33.84
N ALA A 380 7.23 -2.50 35.10
CA ALA A 380 8.48 -2.88 35.77
C ALA A 380 9.13 -4.12 35.14
N LEU A 381 8.33 -5.00 34.50
CA LEU A 381 8.83 -6.21 33.84
C LEU A 381 9.63 -5.92 32.56
N PHE A 382 9.61 -4.68 32.07
CA PHE A 382 10.38 -4.25 30.90
C PHE A 382 11.78 -3.75 31.24
N LEU A 383 12.14 -3.70 32.53
CA LEU A 383 13.49 -3.32 32.95
C LEU A 383 14.49 -4.38 32.51
N LYS A 384 15.39 -4.01 31.61
CA LYS A 384 16.53 -4.83 31.21
C LYS A 384 17.83 -4.13 31.59
N LYS A 385 18.67 -4.83 32.35
CA LYS A 385 20.01 -4.38 32.72
C LYS A 385 21.01 -4.99 31.76
N VAL A 386 21.86 -4.16 31.17
CA VAL A 386 22.90 -4.57 30.23
C VAL A 386 24.23 -4.00 30.69
N THR A 387 25.21 -4.85 30.96
CA THR A 387 26.57 -4.41 31.26
C THR A 387 27.30 -4.08 29.96
N ILE A 388 27.75 -2.84 29.83
CA ILE A 388 28.59 -2.32 28.73
C ILE A 388 29.83 -1.64 29.29
N ALA A 389 30.80 -1.26 28.46
CA ALA A 389 31.90 -0.41 28.89
C ALA A 389 31.52 1.09 28.80
N ALA A 390 32.09 1.90 29.68
CA ALA A 390 32.02 3.36 29.60
C ALA A 390 33.42 3.97 29.83
N ALA A 391 33.72 5.05 29.13
CA ALA A 391 34.89 5.88 29.38
C ALA A 391 34.50 7.01 30.35
N ALA A 392 34.89 6.89 31.61
CA ALA A 392 34.76 7.93 32.63
C ALA A 392 35.83 8.99 32.40
N VAL A 393 35.42 10.20 32.02
CA VAL A 393 36.36 11.29 31.73
C VAL A 393 36.68 12.03 33.03
N ASN A 394 37.97 12.19 33.35
CA ASN A 394 38.41 12.80 34.60
C ASN A 394 38.11 14.31 34.68
N ASP A 395 37.93 14.97 33.54
CA ASP A 395 37.47 16.36 33.43
C ASP A 395 36.34 16.49 32.39
N ASN A 396 35.20 17.04 32.80
CA ASN A 396 34.04 17.23 31.92
C ASN A 396 34.36 18.11 30.69
N ARG A 397 35.39 18.98 30.75
CA ARG A 397 35.85 19.79 29.60
C ARG A 397 36.35 18.92 28.44
N ASN A 398 36.88 17.74 28.74
CA ASN A 398 37.43 16.81 27.74
C ASN A 398 36.36 15.91 27.09
N ILE A 399 35.11 15.93 27.57
CA ILE A 399 34.01 15.12 27.01
C ILE A 399 33.80 15.42 25.53
N SER A 400 33.86 16.69 25.11
CA SER A 400 33.64 17.06 23.70
C SER A 400 34.76 16.55 22.79
N LYS A 401 36.00 16.58 23.27
CA LYS A 401 37.20 16.04 22.58
C LYS A 401 37.02 14.54 22.36
N TYR A 402 36.86 13.78 23.44
CA TYR A 402 36.76 12.32 23.38
C TYR A 402 35.49 11.82 22.68
N ARG A 403 34.34 12.50 22.84
CA ARG A 403 33.13 12.15 22.11
C ARG A 403 33.35 12.18 20.61
N LYS A 404 33.91 13.28 20.07
CA LYS A 404 34.15 13.43 18.62
C LYS A 404 35.14 12.39 18.10
N GLU A 405 36.16 12.08 18.90
CA GLU A 405 37.19 11.10 18.54
C GLU A 405 36.63 9.68 18.51
N LEU A 406 35.91 9.26 19.57
CA LEU A 406 35.27 7.95 19.66
C LEU A 406 34.14 7.77 18.65
N GLU A 407 33.39 8.83 18.35
CA GLU A 407 32.35 8.82 17.31
C GLU A 407 32.97 8.62 15.91
N LYS A 408 34.05 9.34 15.58
CA LYS A 408 34.79 9.17 14.31
C LYS A 408 35.32 7.74 14.15
N LYS A 409 35.71 7.10 15.24
CA LYS A 409 36.25 5.73 15.28
C LYS A 409 35.18 4.64 15.46
N LYS A 410 33.90 5.01 15.57
CA LYS A 410 32.77 4.09 15.82
C LYS A 410 32.93 3.26 17.11
N LYS A 411 33.48 3.87 18.16
CA LYS A 411 33.65 3.26 19.49
C LYS A 411 32.64 3.74 20.52
N LEU A 412 31.78 4.70 20.13
CA LEU A 412 30.71 5.22 20.96
C LEU A 412 29.44 4.39 20.75
N LEU A 413 28.68 4.15 21.81
CA LEU A 413 27.42 3.41 21.72
C LEU A 413 26.45 4.12 20.78
N TYR A 414 26.04 3.44 19.71
CA TYR A 414 25.01 3.90 18.79
C TYR A 414 23.72 3.10 18.98
N ALA A 415 22.84 3.58 19.86
CA ALA A 415 21.52 3.00 20.10
C ALA A 415 20.44 4.09 19.99
N GLU A 416 19.32 3.78 19.34
CA GLU A 416 18.20 4.72 19.23
C GLU A 416 17.72 5.14 20.61
N ARG A 417 17.47 6.44 20.84
CA ARG A 417 16.93 6.99 22.11
C ARG A 417 17.85 6.85 23.33
N ILE A 418 19.10 6.40 23.17
CA ILE A 418 20.12 6.42 24.24
C ILE A 418 21.11 7.54 23.97
N SER A 419 21.31 8.42 24.95
CA SER A 419 22.39 9.40 24.90
C SER A 419 23.73 8.68 25.11
N PRO A 420 24.73 8.90 24.24
CA PRO A 420 26.07 8.33 24.44
C PRO A 420 26.82 8.98 25.60
N ILE A 421 26.29 10.05 26.19
CA ILE A 421 26.81 10.68 27.40
C ILE A 421 25.87 10.31 28.55
N ALA A 422 26.42 9.69 29.60
CA ALA A 422 25.69 9.29 30.80
C ALA A 422 26.35 9.83 32.08
N SER A 423 25.64 9.78 33.19
CA SER A 423 26.21 10.09 34.51
C SER A 423 27.25 9.03 34.90
N HIS A 424 28.24 9.41 35.71
CA HIS A 424 29.22 8.47 36.22
C HIS A 424 28.53 7.31 37.00
N PRO A 425 28.99 6.04 36.90
CA PRO A 425 28.34 4.92 37.60
C PRO A 425 28.48 5.00 39.13
N ASP A 426 29.57 5.58 39.64
CA ASP A 426 29.70 5.94 41.05
C ASP A 426 28.74 7.07 41.42
N GLN A 427 27.83 6.81 42.37
CA GLN A 427 26.79 7.76 42.81
C GLN A 427 27.36 9.05 43.40
N THR A 428 28.53 8.99 44.07
CA THR A 428 29.16 10.17 44.68
C THR A 428 29.72 11.11 43.61
N LEU A 429 30.38 10.55 42.59
CA LEU A 429 30.89 11.30 41.45
C LEU A 429 29.76 11.78 40.53
N ALA A 430 28.71 10.99 40.37
CA ALA A 430 27.50 11.39 39.65
C ALA A 430 26.81 12.61 40.28
N ALA A 431 26.70 12.63 41.61
CA ALA A 431 26.16 13.77 42.37
C ALA A 431 27.01 15.04 42.20
N GLN A 432 28.32 14.88 41.98
CA GLN A 432 29.23 15.98 41.62
C GLN A 432 29.15 16.39 40.13
N GLY A 433 28.26 15.78 39.35
CA GLY A 433 28.04 16.07 37.94
C GLY A 433 29.08 15.45 37.00
N ARG A 434 29.87 14.47 37.45
CA ARG A 434 30.79 13.72 36.59
C ARG A 434 30.03 12.85 35.59
N LYS A 435 30.56 12.74 34.38
CA LYS A 435 29.94 12.03 33.26
C LYS A 435 30.89 11.01 32.66
N CYS A 436 30.33 10.04 31.96
CA CYS A 436 31.05 9.07 31.16
C CYS A 436 30.48 9.01 29.74
N LEU A 437 31.28 8.46 28.82
CA LEU A 437 30.89 8.17 27.45
C LEU A 437 30.59 6.67 27.34
N LEU A 438 29.35 6.32 26.98
CA LEU A 438 28.95 4.93 26.77
C LEU A 438 29.62 4.41 25.50
N LEU A 439 30.31 3.27 25.62
CA LEU A 439 31.09 2.69 24.53
C LEU A 439 30.27 1.65 23.77
N ASP A 440 30.66 1.43 22.53
CA ASP A 440 30.10 0.38 21.68
C ASP A 440 30.19 -1.00 22.37
N VAL A 441 29.23 -1.88 22.09
CA VAL A 441 29.11 -3.21 22.74
C VAL A 441 30.33 -4.09 22.47
N GLY A 442 31.08 -3.84 21.39
CA GLY A 442 32.34 -4.51 21.11
C GLY A 442 33.49 -4.13 22.05
N VAL A 443 33.39 -3.02 22.78
CA VAL A 443 34.41 -2.56 23.75
C VAL A 443 34.09 -3.10 25.14
N LYS A 444 35.07 -3.74 25.76
CA LYS A 444 34.92 -4.39 27.07
C LYS A 444 35.87 -3.76 28.08
N ALA A 445 35.36 -3.45 29.27
CA ALA A 445 36.15 -2.78 30.30
C ALA A 445 37.28 -3.66 30.84
N GLU A 446 37.09 -4.98 30.84
CA GLU A 446 38.05 -5.94 31.39
C GLU A 446 39.10 -6.40 30.37
N ALA A 447 38.97 -5.98 29.11
CA ALA A 447 39.78 -6.42 27.98
C ALA A 447 40.36 -5.20 27.23
N PRO A 448 41.50 -4.65 27.70
CA PRO A 448 42.15 -3.49 27.11
C PRO A 448 42.43 -3.62 25.60
N GLU A 449 42.63 -4.83 25.10
CA GLU A 449 42.82 -5.11 23.67
C GLU A 449 41.63 -4.69 22.80
N THR A 450 40.46 -4.45 23.39
CA THR A 450 39.24 -3.98 22.69
C THR A 450 39.12 -2.46 22.60
N TRP A 451 39.93 -1.72 23.37
CA TRP A 451 39.77 -0.28 23.59
C TRP A 451 40.17 0.53 22.35
N GLY A 452 41.27 0.16 21.70
CA GLY A 452 41.84 0.93 20.60
C GLY A 452 42.69 2.11 21.09
N ALA A 453 43.49 2.66 20.19
CA ALA A 453 44.55 3.62 20.51
C ALA A 453 44.04 4.88 21.24
N GLU A 454 42.86 5.37 20.89
CA GLU A 454 42.24 6.56 21.47
C GLU A 454 41.90 6.42 22.96
N LEU A 455 41.41 5.25 23.37
CA LEU A 455 41.08 4.96 24.77
C LEU A 455 42.35 4.59 25.55
N GLU A 456 43.26 3.82 24.96
CA GLU A 456 44.57 3.50 25.56
C GLU A 456 45.38 4.77 25.84
N GLU A 457 45.42 5.71 24.90
CA GLU A 457 46.10 7.00 25.06
C GLU A 457 45.48 7.84 26.18
N GLY A 458 44.15 7.89 26.22
CA GLY A 458 43.41 8.62 27.25
C GLY A 458 43.61 8.05 28.65
N VAL A 459 43.69 6.72 28.77
CA VAL A 459 44.03 6.05 30.04
C VAL A 459 45.48 6.29 30.43
N ARG A 460 46.41 6.16 29.49
CA ARG A 460 47.86 6.39 29.71
C ARG A 460 48.17 7.82 30.13
N SER A 461 47.43 8.79 29.58
CA SER A 461 47.55 10.21 29.91
C SER A 461 46.74 10.62 31.15
N GLU A 462 46.10 9.67 31.84
CA GLU A 462 45.23 9.91 33.00
C GLU A 462 44.08 10.91 32.71
N GLU A 463 43.65 11.02 31.45
CA GLU A 463 42.54 11.90 31.05
C GLU A 463 41.17 11.20 31.18
N LEU A 464 41.14 9.86 31.10
CA LEU A 464 39.94 9.03 31.28
C LEU A 464 40.28 7.66 31.88
N ALA A 465 39.25 6.96 32.36
CA ALA A 465 39.32 5.55 32.75
C ALA A 465 38.21 4.76 32.03
N VAL A 466 38.49 3.53 31.61
CA VAL A 466 37.47 2.63 31.06
C VAL A 466 36.97 1.70 32.16
N MET A 467 35.65 1.60 32.32
CA MET A 467 35.03 0.83 33.40
C MET A 467 33.72 0.17 32.98
N PRO A 468 33.26 -0.87 33.71
CA PRO A 468 31.94 -1.45 33.50
C PRO A 468 30.83 -0.46 33.84
N TYR A 469 29.76 -0.49 33.06
CA TYR A 469 28.60 0.38 33.21
C TYR A 469 27.32 -0.43 33.04
N GLU A 470 26.43 -0.37 34.03
CA GLU A 470 25.12 -1.03 33.98
C GLU A 470 24.10 -0.11 33.29
N LEU A 471 23.86 -0.33 32.01
CA LEU A 471 22.83 0.36 31.24
C LEU A 471 21.45 -0.21 31.58
N GLN A 472 20.54 0.66 32.04
CA GLN A 472 19.17 0.29 32.39
C GLN A 472 18.19 0.72 31.29
N LEU A 473 17.60 -0.26 30.61
CA LEU A 473 16.59 -0.06 29.58
C LEU A 473 15.22 -0.32 30.19
N GLY A 474 14.50 0.75 30.56
CA GLY A 474 13.16 0.69 31.14
C GLY A 474 12.04 0.70 30.10
N TYR A 475 10.79 0.69 30.57
CA TYR A 475 9.59 0.73 29.71
C TYR A 475 9.62 1.84 28.65
N ASP A 476 10.05 3.04 29.01
CA ASP A 476 10.03 4.22 28.14
C ASP A 476 11.00 4.12 26.94
N TYR A 477 12.05 3.30 27.07
CA TYR A 477 12.99 3.05 25.98
C TYR A 477 12.31 2.30 24.82
N TRP A 478 11.53 1.26 25.16
CA TRP A 478 10.92 0.35 24.21
C TRP A 478 9.85 1.04 23.34
N SER A 479 9.83 0.75 22.05
CA SER A 479 8.77 1.21 21.15
C SER A 479 7.44 0.52 21.44
N TYR A 480 6.36 1.04 20.85
CA TYR A 480 5.07 0.34 20.88
C TYR A 480 5.21 -1.09 20.37
N GLN A 481 5.88 -1.29 19.23
CA GLN A 481 6.08 -2.60 18.62
C GLN A 481 6.83 -3.54 19.57
N ASP A 482 7.92 -3.08 20.18
CA ASP A 482 8.72 -3.87 21.13
C ASP A 482 7.87 -4.35 22.31
N VAL A 483 7.11 -3.43 22.91
CA VAL A 483 6.24 -3.74 24.05
C VAL A 483 5.15 -4.74 23.64
N MET A 484 4.51 -4.54 22.49
CA MET A 484 3.45 -5.44 22.03
C MET A 484 3.98 -6.84 21.69
N THR A 485 5.15 -6.97 21.06
CA THR A 485 5.80 -8.26 20.79
C THR A 485 6.16 -9.00 22.07
N SER A 486 6.53 -8.28 23.14
CA SER A 486 6.82 -8.89 24.44
C SER A 486 5.59 -9.41 25.17
N VAL A 487 4.43 -8.79 24.96
CA VAL A 487 3.18 -9.04 25.70
C VAL A 487 2.25 -10.01 24.97
N LEU A 488 2.11 -9.84 23.67
CA LEU A 488 1.21 -10.66 22.87
C LEU A 488 1.80 -12.06 22.63
N PRO A 489 0.94 -13.10 22.56
CA PRO A 489 1.34 -14.41 22.07
C PRO A 489 2.01 -14.33 20.69
N GLU A 490 2.98 -15.22 20.43
CA GLU A 490 3.78 -15.22 19.22
C GLU A 490 2.92 -15.43 17.95
N GLU A 491 1.82 -16.16 18.07
CA GLU A 491 0.84 -16.40 17.00
C GLU A 491 0.17 -15.10 16.53
N LEU A 492 0.11 -14.09 17.41
CA LEU A 492 -0.49 -12.79 17.15
C LEU A 492 0.52 -11.73 16.67
N HIS A 493 1.79 -12.09 16.46
CA HIS A 493 2.82 -11.15 16.02
C HIS A 493 2.74 -10.80 14.53
N GLY A 494 2.00 -11.59 13.73
CA GLY A 494 1.88 -11.38 12.29
C GLY A 494 1.27 -10.03 11.89
N GLU A 495 0.35 -9.49 12.70
CA GLU A 495 -0.29 -8.19 12.43
C GLU A 495 -0.61 -7.43 13.73
N ILE A 496 0.42 -7.03 14.45
CA ILE A 496 0.25 -6.28 15.71
C ILE A 496 -0.59 -5.01 15.46
N PRO A 497 -1.70 -4.81 16.22
CA PRO A 497 -2.58 -3.67 16.04
C PRO A 497 -1.83 -2.37 16.29
N SER A 498 -1.58 -1.60 15.24
CA SER A 498 -0.87 -0.31 15.31
C SER A 498 -1.67 0.84 14.71
N GLY A 499 -2.70 0.53 13.90
CA GLY A 499 -3.59 1.52 13.30
C GLY A 499 -4.72 1.93 14.23
N PHE A 500 -4.84 3.23 14.48
CA PHE A 500 -5.93 3.83 15.25
C PHE A 500 -6.35 5.17 14.66
N ASN A 501 -7.57 5.60 14.96
CA ASN A 501 -8.03 6.94 14.61
C ASN A 501 -8.05 7.83 15.84
N THR A 502 -7.90 9.14 15.67
CA THR A 502 -7.94 10.11 16.76
C THR A 502 -8.95 11.22 16.50
N ALA A 503 -9.55 11.71 17.58
CA ALA A 503 -10.28 12.96 17.66
C ALA A 503 -9.72 13.72 18.86
N GLY A 504 -8.84 14.70 18.61
CA GLY A 504 -8.12 15.40 19.67
C GLY A 504 -7.35 14.42 20.55
N HIS A 505 -7.61 14.47 21.86
CA HIS A 505 -6.97 13.61 22.85
C HIS A 505 -7.57 12.19 22.95
N VAL A 506 -8.66 11.90 22.22
CA VAL A 506 -9.34 10.60 22.24
C VAL A 506 -8.83 9.74 21.09
N ALA A 507 -8.39 8.52 21.38
CA ALA A 507 -8.05 7.51 20.38
C ALA A 507 -9.13 6.43 20.32
N HIS A 508 -9.43 5.95 19.12
CA HIS A 508 -10.35 4.84 18.88
C HIS A 508 -9.60 3.69 18.19
N LEU A 509 -9.64 2.52 18.85
CA LEU A 509 -9.04 1.28 18.34
C LEU A 509 -10.04 0.49 17.48
N ASN A 510 -9.60 0.03 16.32
CA ASN A 510 -10.31 -0.99 15.54
C ASN A 510 -9.58 -2.31 15.71
N LEU A 511 -9.95 -3.10 16.72
CA LEU A 511 -9.34 -4.40 16.97
C LEU A 511 -10.09 -5.50 16.23
N ARG A 512 -9.35 -6.44 15.64
CA ARG A 512 -9.91 -7.71 15.16
C ARG A 512 -10.20 -8.63 16.34
N ASP A 513 -11.11 -9.58 16.15
CA ASP A 513 -11.60 -10.48 17.20
C ASP A 513 -10.47 -11.18 17.97
N GLN A 514 -9.42 -11.63 17.28
CA GLN A 514 -8.25 -12.27 17.89
C GLN A 514 -7.49 -11.39 18.90
N TYR A 515 -7.61 -10.06 18.82
CA TYR A 515 -6.97 -9.11 19.72
C TYR A 515 -7.91 -8.58 20.82
N LEU A 516 -9.21 -8.86 20.75
CA LEU A 516 -10.18 -8.42 21.76
C LEU A 516 -9.82 -8.85 23.19
N PRO A 517 -9.29 -10.07 23.44
CA PRO A 517 -8.84 -10.45 24.78
C PRO A 517 -7.76 -9.51 25.34
N TYR A 518 -6.95 -8.89 24.48
CA TYR A 518 -5.83 -8.03 24.86
C TYR A 518 -6.17 -6.52 24.78
N LYS A 519 -7.43 -6.16 24.51
CA LYS A 519 -7.84 -4.78 24.21
C LYS A 519 -7.41 -3.75 25.25
N LYS A 520 -7.46 -4.12 26.55
CA LYS A 520 -7.04 -3.24 27.65
C LYS A 520 -5.54 -2.99 27.64
N VAL A 521 -4.74 -4.05 27.48
CA VAL A 521 -3.28 -3.92 27.45
C VAL A 521 -2.82 -3.16 26.21
N VAL A 522 -3.41 -3.44 25.04
CA VAL A 522 -3.18 -2.68 23.81
C VAL A 522 -3.46 -1.19 24.03
N ALA A 523 -4.60 -0.87 24.66
CA ALA A 523 -5.00 0.49 24.94
C ALA A 523 -4.08 1.20 25.96
N GLU A 524 -3.63 0.51 27.01
CA GLU A 524 -2.67 1.04 27.98
C GLU A 524 -1.34 1.39 27.32
N VAL A 525 -0.77 0.47 26.52
CA VAL A 525 0.48 0.73 25.79
C VAL A 525 0.29 1.87 24.79
N LEU A 526 -0.85 1.94 24.12
CA LEU A 526 -1.17 3.03 23.20
C LEU A 526 -1.19 4.38 23.91
N LEU A 527 -1.85 4.47 25.07
CA LEU A 527 -1.91 5.69 25.87
C LEU A 527 -0.51 6.11 26.35
N ASP A 528 0.27 5.16 26.90
CA ASP A 528 1.62 5.44 27.40
C ASP A 528 2.57 5.94 26.29
N LYS A 529 2.47 5.37 25.08
CA LYS A 529 3.36 5.69 23.96
C LYS A 529 2.92 6.92 23.16
N ASN A 530 1.77 7.52 23.48
CA ASN A 530 1.23 8.69 22.77
C ASN A 530 0.81 9.78 23.77
N THR A 531 1.71 10.72 24.06
CA THR A 531 1.50 11.76 25.10
C THR A 531 0.31 12.70 24.87
N HIS A 532 -0.16 12.83 23.63
CA HIS A 532 -1.34 13.64 23.31
C HIS A 532 -2.66 12.92 23.64
N ILE A 533 -2.65 11.59 23.69
CA ILE A 533 -3.83 10.77 23.95
C ILE A 533 -4.03 10.66 25.46
N LYS A 534 -5.26 10.90 25.91
CA LYS A 534 -5.65 10.77 27.33
C LYS A 534 -6.75 9.74 27.56
N THR A 535 -7.46 9.36 26.50
CA THR A 535 -8.59 8.44 26.55
C THR A 535 -8.54 7.54 25.32
N VAL A 536 -8.66 6.23 25.54
CA VAL A 536 -8.74 5.25 24.46
C VAL A 536 -10.07 4.52 24.57
N ILE A 537 -10.83 4.52 23.48
CA ILE A 537 -12.14 3.89 23.39
C ILE A 537 -12.15 2.78 22.34
N ASN A 538 -13.13 1.89 22.47
CA ASN A 538 -13.56 0.97 21.43
C ASN A 538 -15.01 1.29 21.06
N LYS A 539 -15.33 1.34 19.76
CA LYS A 539 -16.73 1.51 19.33
C LYS A 539 -17.42 0.16 19.37
N VAL A 540 -18.58 0.13 20.03
CA VAL A 540 -19.36 -1.09 20.20
C VAL A 540 -20.24 -1.34 18.96
N ASP A 541 -20.67 -0.28 18.30
CA ASP A 541 -21.58 -0.34 17.15
C ASP A 541 -21.07 0.43 15.93
N ASN A 542 -21.60 0.04 14.77
CA ASN A 542 -21.39 0.76 13.53
C ASN A 542 -22.13 2.10 13.53
N VAL A 543 -21.45 3.16 13.08
CA VAL A 543 -22.01 4.51 13.01
C VAL A 543 -23.26 4.56 12.12
N GLY A 544 -24.39 4.99 12.69
CA GLY A 544 -25.65 5.16 11.98
C GLY A 544 -26.55 3.92 11.90
N ALA A 545 -26.20 2.82 12.57
CA ALA A 545 -27.06 1.63 12.65
C ALA A 545 -28.29 1.87 13.56
N GLU A 546 -28.14 2.65 14.62
CA GLU A 546 -29.20 2.86 15.64
C GLU A 546 -29.62 4.33 15.82
N SER A 547 -28.90 5.28 15.20
CA SER A 547 -29.09 6.72 15.41
C SER A 547 -29.10 7.50 14.10
N GLN A 548 -30.20 8.22 13.85
CA GLN A 548 -30.33 9.17 12.74
C GLN A 548 -29.30 10.32 12.79
N PHE A 549 -28.75 10.60 13.98
CA PHE A 549 -27.72 11.62 14.18
C PHE A 549 -26.29 11.09 13.98
N ARG A 550 -26.15 9.82 13.59
CA ARG A 550 -24.85 9.16 13.34
C ARG A 550 -23.90 9.23 14.54
N THR A 551 -24.46 9.18 15.75
CA THR A 551 -23.73 8.93 16.98
C THR A 551 -23.32 7.45 17.07
N PHE A 552 -22.43 7.13 18.00
CA PHE A 552 -21.95 5.75 18.22
C PHE A 552 -21.89 5.44 19.71
N GLN A 553 -22.17 4.17 20.05
CA GLN A 553 -21.89 3.64 21.38
C GLN A 553 -20.42 3.29 21.50
N TYR A 554 -19.86 3.46 22.70
CA TYR A 554 -18.45 3.20 22.97
C TYR A 554 -18.25 2.65 24.37
N GLU A 555 -17.14 1.94 24.54
CA GLU A 555 -16.58 1.59 25.84
C GLU A 555 -15.23 2.30 26.02
N VAL A 556 -14.95 2.78 27.23
CA VAL A 556 -13.63 3.30 27.59
C VAL A 556 -12.73 2.11 27.95
N LEU A 557 -11.61 1.99 27.24
CA LEU A 557 -10.62 0.95 27.48
C LEU A 557 -9.57 1.39 28.52
N VAL A 558 -9.11 2.64 28.42
CA VAL A 558 -8.19 3.27 29.39
C VAL A 558 -8.36 4.79 29.35
N GLY A 559 -8.04 5.45 30.47
CA GLY A 559 -8.12 6.91 30.60
C GLY A 559 -9.40 7.36 31.32
N LYS A 560 -9.63 8.68 31.32
CA LYS A 560 -10.86 9.25 31.87
C LYS A 560 -11.97 9.15 30.84
N ASP A 561 -13.21 8.97 31.28
CA ASP A 561 -14.39 9.06 30.41
C ASP A 561 -14.67 10.53 30.06
N ASP A 562 -13.83 11.08 29.17
CA ASP A 562 -13.90 12.44 28.66
C ASP A 562 -13.84 12.41 27.14
N LEU A 563 -14.98 12.68 26.51
CA LEU A 563 -15.16 12.73 25.06
C LEU A 563 -15.24 14.16 24.54
N ASN A 564 -15.01 15.17 25.39
CA ASN A 564 -14.94 16.56 24.98
C ASN A 564 -13.58 16.83 24.33
N VAL A 565 -13.59 16.86 23.00
CA VAL A 565 -12.38 16.97 22.20
C VAL A 565 -12.25 18.37 21.64
N GLN A 566 -11.00 18.80 21.48
CA GLN A 566 -10.64 19.94 20.66
C GLN A 566 -9.83 19.43 19.47
N VAL A 567 -10.22 19.82 18.26
CA VAL A 567 -9.51 19.49 17.03
C VAL A 567 -9.23 20.76 16.23
N ALA A 568 -8.14 20.75 15.48
CA ALA A 568 -7.79 21.81 14.55
C ALA A 568 -7.79 21.25 13.13
N GLU A 569 -8.55 21.88 12.24
CA GLU A 569 -8.63 21.51 10.82
C GLU A 569 -8.75 22.78 9.99
N ASN A 570 -8.03 22.87 8.87
CA ASN A 570 -8.10 24.02 7.95
C ASN A 570 -7.97 25.39 8.66
N ASN A 571 -7.01 25.49 9.57
CA ASN A 571 -6.76 26.67 10.43
C ASN A 571 -7.96 27.09 11.30
N CYS A 572 -8.92 26.21 11.54
CA CYS A 572 -10.08 26.44 12.40
C CYS A 572 -10.05 25.46 13.57
N THR A 573 -10.56 25.89 14.72
CA THR A 573 -10.62 25.08 15.93
C THR A 573 -12.06 24.70 16.22
N PHE A 574 -12.30 23.41 16.44
CA PHE A 574 -13.61 22.85 16.76
C PHE A 574 -13.55 22.20 18.14
N GLU A 575 -14.59 22.43 18.94
CA GLU A 575 -14.77 21.80 20.25
C GLU A 575 -16.14 21.13 20.29
N PHE A 576 -16.17 19.87 20.70
CA PHE A 576 -17.40 19.10 20.73
C PHE A 576 -17.24 17.84 21.58
N ASP A 577 -18.38 17.28 21.97
CA ASP A 577 -18.48 15.96 22.58
C ASP A 577 -18.52 14.90 21.47
N TYR A 578 -17.44 14.12 21.33
CA TYR A 578 -17.26 13.15 20.25
C TYR A 578 -18.30 12.03 20.26
N ALA A 579 -18.94 11.76 21.40
CA ALA A 579 -20.01 10.78 21.48
C ALA A 579 -21.34 11.28 20.87
N LYS A 580 -21.55 12.61 20.85
CA LYS A 580 -22.82 13.24 20.49
C LYS A 580 -22.87 13.78 19.06
N VAL A 581 -21.74 13.87 18.38
CA VAL A 581 -21.66 14.37 17.01
C VAL A 581 -20.80 13.47 16.12
N TYR A 582 -21.13 13.43 14.83
CA TYR A 582 -20.30 12.75 13.85
C TYR A 582 -19.05 13.58 13.52
N TRP A 583 -17.87 12.98 13.69
CA TRP A 583 -16.60 13.57 13.26
C TRP A 583 -15.67 12.51 12.67
N ASN A 584 -14.96 12.89 11.60
CA ASN A 584 -13.96 12.05 10.96
C ASN A 584 -12.79 12.88 10.40
N SER A 585 -11.67 12.87 11.12
CA SER A 585 -10.44 13.60 10.74
C SER A 585 -9.85 13.17 9.38
N LYS A 586 -10.22 11.99 8.84
CA LYS A 586 -9.77 11.54 7.52
C LYS A 586 -10.44 12.27 6.35
N LEU A 587 -11.44 13.12 6.61
CA LEU A 587 -12.12 13.91 5.60
C LEU A 587 -11.50 15.31 5.40
N GLU A 588 -10.46 15.68 6.15
CA GLU A 588 -9.84 17.01 6.05
C GLU A 588 -9.44 17.39 4.61
N THR A 589 -8.88 16.45 3.85
CA THR A 589 -8.49 16.69 2.46
C THR A 589 -9.68 17.01 1.56
N GLU A 590 -10.83 16.37 1.81
CA GLU A 590 -12.07 16.64 1.07
C GLU A 590 -12.71 17.96 1.50
N HIS A 591 -12.70 18.24 2.80
CA HIS A 591 -13.14 19.53 3.34
C HIS A 591 -12.37 20.67 2.69
N ARG A 592 -11.03 20.56 2.64
CA ARG A 592 -10.16 21.54 1.99
C ARG A 592 -10.46 21.65 0.49
N ARG A 593 -10.60 20.53 -0.21
CA ARG A 593 -10.87 20.52 -1.66
C ARG A 593 -12.13 21.31 -2.01
N LEU A 594 -13.25 21.08 -1.31
CA LEU A 594 -14.49 21.82 -1.59
C LEU A 594 -14.39 23.29 -1.15
N VAL A 595 -13.83 23.56 0.04
CA VAL A 595 -13.63 24.94 0.51
C VAL A 595 -12.74 25.75 -0.45
N ASP A 596 -11.77 25.10 -1.10
CA ASP A 596 -10.91 25.71 -2.13
C ASP A 596 -11.63 26.12 -3.41
N LEU A 597 -12.75 25.46 -3.74
CA LEU A 597 -13.58 25.82 -4.89
C LEU A 597 -14.40 27.10 -4.66
N PHE A 598 -14.80 27.36 -3.41
CA PHE A 598 -15.66 28.49 -3.08
C PHE A 598 -14.90 29.82 -3.16
N LYS A 599 -15.54 30.82 -3.76
CA LYS A 599 -14.97 32.15 -3.95
C LYS A 599 -15.52 33.13 -2.91
N PRO A 600 -14.69 34.06 -2.40
CA PRO A 600 -15.15 35.10 -1.49
C PRO A 600 -16.34 35.87 -2.09
N GLY A 601 -17.36 36.12 -1.27
CA GLY A 601 -18.61 36.77 -1.67
C GLY A 601 -19.68 35.84 -2.25
N GLU A 602 -19.37 34.57 -2.53
CA GLU A 602 -20.40 33.58 -2.92
C GLU A 602 -21.24 33.12 -1.71
N VAL A 603 -22.39 32.51 -1.99
CA VAL A 603 -23.25 31.87 -0.98
C VAL A 603 -23.18 30.35 -1.13
N VAL A 604 -22.88 29.66 -0.04
CA VAL A 604 -22.84 28.21 0.06
C VAL A 604 -23.90 27.74 1.06
N CYS A 605 -24.66 26.71 0.69
CA CYS A 605 -25.56 26.02 1.60
C CYS A 605 -24.96 24.66 1.96
N ASP A 606 -24.55 24.51 3.22
CA ASP A 606 -24.09 23.24 3.79
C ASP A 606 -25.28 22.57 4.48
N VAL A 607 -25.90 21.60 3.82
CA VAL A 607 -27.21 21.04 4.21
C VAL A 607 -27.10 20.09 5.40
N MET A 608 -25.94 19.44 5.58
CA MET A 608 -25.62 18.52 6.68
C MET A 608 -24.26 18.86 7.26
N ALA A 609 -24.18 20.07 7.81
CA ALA A 609 -22.96 20.72 8.22
C ALA A 609 -22.27 20.06 9.41
N GLY A 610 -22.98 19.25 10.21
CA GLY A 610 -22.47 18.79 11.51
C GLY A 610 -22.03 20.00 12.35
N ILE A 611 -20.76 19.99 12.77
CA ILE A 611 -20.15 21.11 13.50
C ILE A 611 -19.49 22.17 12.60
N GLY A 612 -19.67 22.06 11.28
CA GLY A 612 -19.23 23.04 10.28
C GLY A 612 -17.81 22.89 9.72
N PRO A 613 -17.31 21.68 9.38
CA PRO A 613 -15.97 21.55 8.81
C PRO A 613 -15.84 22.14 7.39
N PHE A 614 -16.94 22.31 6.64
CA PHE A 614 -16.95 23.13 5.43
C PHE A 614 -17.30 24.59 5.75
N ALA A 615 -18.36 24.79 6.53
CA ALA A 615 -18.94 26.10 6.79
C ALA A 615 -17.99 27.10 7.45
N ILE A 616 -17.32 26.69 8.53
CA ILE A 616 -16.45 27.59 9.30
C ILE A 616 -15.20 27.99 8.49
N PRO A 617 -14.46 27.07 7.85
CA PRO A 617 -13.34 27.43 6.98
C PRO A 617 -13.76 28.28 5.76
N ALA A 618 -14.92 28.02 5.15
CA ALA A 618 -15.45 28.85 4.07
C ALA A 618 -15.77 30.27 4.55
N GLY A 619 -16.43 30.42 5.70
CA GLY A 619 -16.68 31.71 6.33
C GLY A 619 -15.41 32.51 6.61
N LYS A 620 -14.32 31.83 7.00
CA LYS A 620 -13.01 32.45 7.24
C LYS A 620 -12.37 33.01 5.96
N ARG A 621 -12.79 32.52 4.79
CA ARG A 621 -12.40 33.02 3.46
C ARG A 621 -13.34 34.11 2.91
N GLY A 622 -14.33 34.54 3.69
CA GLY A 622 -15.30 35.55 3.27
C GLY A 622 -16.39 35.00 2.34
N VAL A 623 -16.70 33.70 2.44
CA VAL A 623 -17.83 33.06 1.76
C VAL A 623 -19.02 33.09 2.70
N PHE A 624 -20.20 33.50 2.24
CA PHE A 624 -21.43 33.40 3.02
C PHE A 624 -21.88 31.94 3.09
N VAL A 625 -22.18 31.44 4.29
CA VAL A 625 -22.60 30.05 4.47
C VAL A 625 -23.86 29.96 5.29
N TRP A 626 -24.89 29.33 4.73
CA TRP A 626 -26.05 28.86 5.49
C TRP A 626 -25.75 27.41 5.83
N ALA A 627 -25.48 27.13 7.11
CA ALA A 627 -25.00 25.85 7.60
C ALA A 627 -26.07 25.18 8.45
N ASN A 628 -26.62 24.07 7.99
CA ASN A 628 -27.71 23.36 8.63
C ASN A 628 -27.26 21.99 9.13
N ASP A 629 -27.73 21.60 10.31
CA ASP A 629 -27.65 20.20 10.73
C ASP A 629 -28.87 19.84 11.59
N MET A 630 -29.43 18.65 11.36
CA MET A 630 -30.62 18.20 12.08
C MET A 630 -30.32 17.82 13.55
N ASN A 631 -29.07 17.49 13.89
CA ASN A 631 -28.70 17.13 15.26
C ASN A 631 -28.55 18.41 16.12
N PRO A 632 -29.35 18.56 17.20
CA PRO A 632 -29.26 19.74 18.07
C PRO A 632 -27.89 19.92 18.74
N GLU A 633 -27.17 18.82 19.03
CA GLU A 633 -25.81 18.91 19.58
C GLU A 633 -24.81 19.39 18.51
N SER A 634 -24.92 18.91 17.26
CA SER A 634 -24.12 19.44 16.15
C SER A 634 -24.35 20.94 15.98
N TYR A 635 -25.61 21.38 15.96
CA TYR A 635 -25.98 22.79 15.85
C TYR A 635 -25.43 23.64 17.01
N LYS A 636 -25.50 23.13 18.24
CA LYS A 636 -24.91 23.77 19.43
C LYS A 636 -23.41 23.99 19.24
N TYR A 637 -22.65 22.98 18.83
CA TYR A 637 -21.20 23.10 18.62
C TYR A 637 -20.86 23.91 17.36
N LEU A 638 -21.70 23.88 16.33
CA LEU A 638 -21.57 24.75 15.15
C LEU A 638 -21.65 26.23 15.56
N LYS A 639 -22.64 26.62 16.38
CA LYS A 639 -22.74 28.00 16.91
C LYS A 639 -21.49 28.42 17.68
N GLN A 640 -21.03 27.56 18.60
CA GLN A 640 -19.80 27.81 19.36
C GLN A 640 -18.59 27.93 18.44
N GLY A 641 -18.49 27.07 17.42
CA GLY A 641 -17.44 27.10 16.42
C GLY A 641 -17.44 28.40 15.60
N VAL A 642 -18.63 28.89 15.21
CA VAL A 642 -18.79 30.17 14.49
C VAL A 642 -18.25 31.34 15.31
N GLU A 643 -18.62 31.42 16.58
CA GLU A 643 -18.14 32.46 17.51
C GLU A 643 -16.63 32.35 17.75
N LYS A 644 -16.16 31.14 18.09
CA LYS A 644 -14.75 30.86 18.40
C LYS A 644 -13.82 31.19 17.24
N ASN A 645 -14.23 30.87 16.01
CA ASN A 645 -13.45 31.14 14.81
C ASN A 645 -13.70 32.54 14.23
N LYS A 646 -14.58 33.34 14.86
CA LYS A 646 -14.90 34.73 14.50
C LYS A 646 -15.47 34.88 13.09
N VAL A 647 -16.36 33.97 12.70
CA VAL A 647 -16.96 33.94 11.35
C VAL A 647 -18.47 34.26 11.36
N GLN A 648 -19.00 34.81 12.45
CA GLN A 648 -20.42 35.16 12.60
C GLN A 648 -20.97 36.11 11.54
N ALA A 649 -20.12 36.91 10.89
CA ALA A 649 -20.54 37.79 9.80
C ALA A 649 -20.85 37.03 8.50
N PHE A 650 -20.32 35.81 8.36
CA PHE A 650 -20.39 35.03 7.13
C PHE A 650 -21.16 33.72 7.30
N VAL A 651 -21.15 33.09 8.48
CA VAL A 651 -21.77 31.78 8.72
C VAL A 651 -23.03 31.92 9.55
N ARG A 652 -24.15 31.43 9.03
CA ARG A 652 -25.46 31.38 9.70
C ARG A 652 -25.83 29.92 9.99
N PRO A 653 -25.91 29.53 11.27
CA PRO A 653 -26.24 28.16 11.64
C PRO A 653 -27.77 27.96 11.74
N PHE A 654 -28.25 26.81 11.27
CA PHE A 654 -29.65 26.35 11.29
C PHE A 654 -29.76 24.94 11.88
N CYS A 655 -30.94 24.58 12.37
CA CYS A 655 -31.24 23.29 12.97
C CYS A 655 -32.58 22.77 12.44
N GLU A 656 -32.60 22.37 11.18
CA GLU A 656 -33.78 21.92 10.45
C GLU A 656 -33.53 20.56 9.77
N ASP A 657 -34.60 19.88 9.36
CA ASP A 657 -34.49 18.77 8.41
C ASP A 657 -33.91 19.28 7.09
N GLY A 658 -32.97 18.53 6.50
CA GLY A 658 -32.27 18.93 5.28
C GLY A 658 -33.20 19.20 4.09
N ARG A 659 -34.34 18.51 3.99
CA ARG A 659 -35.33 18.71 2.93
C ARG A 659 -36.00 20.07 3.07
N THR A 660 -36.45 20.39 4.29
CA THR A 660 -37.04 21.69 4.61
C THR A 660 -36.04 22.83 4.42
N PHE A 661 -34.81 22.63 4.89
CA PHE A 661 -33.74 23.62 4.77
C PHE A 661 -33.41 23.96 3.31
N ILE A 662 -33.33 22.99 2.40
CA ILE A 662 -33.03 23.25 0.97
C ILE A 662 -34.03 24.26 0.39
N HIS A 663 -35.33 24.09 0.67
CA HIS A 663 -36.37 25.01 0.20
C HIS A 663 -36.26 26.39 0.85
N ASN A 664 -36.14 26.42 2.18
CA ASN A 664 -36.09 27.66 2.93
C ASN A 664 -34.83 28.49 2.64
N ALA A 665 -33.70 27.84 2.34
CA ALA A 665 -32.42 28.50 2.15
C ALA A 665 -32.43 29.47 0.96
N ALA A 666 -33.02 29.08 -0.18
CA ALA A 666 -33.08 29.95 -1.36
C ALA A 666 -33.92 31.21 -1.11
N ASP A 667 -35.07 31.05 -0.45
CA ASP A 667 -35.95 32.16 -0.07
C ASP A 667 -35.29 33.05 1.00
N SER A 668 -34.64 32.45 1.99
CA SER A 668 -33.90 33.14 3.05
C SER A 668 -32.75 34.00 2.51
N VAL A 669 -31.97 33.46 1.58
CA VAL A 669 -30.84 34.17 0.94
C VAL A 669 -31.35 35.36 0.13
N LEU A 670 -32.40 35.17 -0.68
CA LEU A 670 -32.99 36.25 -1.45
C LEU A 670 -33.54 37.36 -0.52
N ALA A 671 -34.29 36.99 0.51
CA ALA A 671 -34.85 37.94 1.47
C ALA A 671 -33.76 38.72 2.23
N ALA A 672 -32.64 38.07 2.58
CA ALA A 672 -31.49 38.73 3.21
C ALA A 672 -30.83 39.74 2.26
N SER A 673 -30.70 39.38 0.97
CA SER A 673 -30.16 40.27 -0.06
C SER A 673 -31.07 41.49 -0.29
N GLU A 674 -32.38 41.29 -0.38
CA GLU A 674 -33.38 42.36 -0.56
C GLU A 674 -33.44 43.32 0.64
N LYS A 675 -33.21 42.82 1.85
CA LYS A 675 -33.04 43.65 3.06
C LYS A 675 -31.72 44.43 3.09
N GLY A 676 -30.82 44.21 2.14
CA GLY A 676 -29.51 44.86 2.08
C GLY A 676 -28.55 44.36 3.15
N GLU A 677 -28.70 43.12 3.62
CA GLU A 677 -27.79 42.55 4.61
C GLU A 677 -26.37 42.35 4.02
N TYR A 678 -25.35 42.52 4.86
CA TYR A 678 -23.95 42.45 4.45
C TYR A 678 -23.05 41.91 5.58
N ALA A 679 -21.88 41.38 5.22
CA ALA A 679 -20.78 41.16 6.16
C ALA A 679 -19.91 42.41 6.27
N SER A 680 -19.57 42.83 7.50
CA SER A 680 -18.60 43.90 7.74
C SER A 680 -17.24 43.31 8.06
N VAL A 681 -16.25 43.58 7.22
CA VAL A 681 -14.89 43.04 7.34
C VAL A 681 -13.92 44.15 7.74
N PRO A 682 -13.23 44.03 8.89
CA PRO A 682 -12.23 45.01 9.29
C PRO A 682 -11.02 44.98 8.34
N GLN A 683 -10.63 46.13 7.80
CA GLN A 683 -9.44 46.23 6.96
C GLN A 683 -8.17 46.33 7.82
N LYS A 684 -7.18 45.48 7.55
CA LYS A 684 -5.89 45.53 8.26
C LYS A 684 -5.11 46.77 7.85
N ARG A 685 -4.58 47.52 8.83
CA ARG A 685 -3.58 48.58 8.59
C ARG A 685 -2.31 47.95 8.02
N HIS A 686 -1.83 48.47 6.89
CA HIS A 686 -0.48 48.16 6.43
C HIS A 686 0.55 48.82 7.35
N SER A 687 1.59 48.08 7.75
CA SER A 687 2.61 48.48 8.74
C SER A 687 3.45 49.72 8.35
N LYS A 688 3.26 50.27 7.14
CA LYS A 688 3.89 51.50 6.66
C LYS A 688 3.00 52.74 6.70
N SER A 689 1.80 52.66 7.32
CA SER A 689 0.92 53.83 7.46
C SER A 689 1.49 54.84 8.46
N LYS A 690 1.51 56.13 8.08
CA LYS A 690 2.03 57.22 8.93
C LYS A 690 1.27 57.26 10.27
N PRO A 691 1.94 57.56 11.40
CA PRO A 691 1.25 57.84 12.66
C PRO A 691 0.22 58.95 12.46
N GLY A 692 -1.04 58.70 12.81
CA GLY A 692 -2.14 59.68 12.72
C GLY A 692 -3.18 59.46 11.60
N THR A 693 -2.96 58.54 10.63
CA THR A 693 -4.02 58.23 9.65
C THR A 693 -5.21 57.50 10.29
N PRO A 694 -6.48 57.90 10.02
CA PRO A 694 -7.66 57.21 10.52
C PRO A 694 -7.64 55.72 10.17
N ALA A 695 -8.23 54.88 11.02
CA ALA A 695 -8.39 53.46 10.68
C ALA A 695 -9.22 53.33 9.37
N PRO A 696 -8.80 52.49 8.41
CA PRO A 696 -9.58 52.29 7.19
C PRO A 696 -10.98 51.80 7.54
N LYS A 697 -12.00 52.35 6.84
CA LYS A 697 -13.40 51.97 7.07
C LYS A 697 -13.56 50.47 6.80
N PRO A 698 -14.41 49.76 7.58
CA PRO A 698 -14.71 48.36 7.30
C PRO A 698 -15.23 48.17 5.87
N LEU A 699 -14.80 47.09 5.22
CA LEU A 699 -15.33 46.70 3.91
C LEU A 699 -16.67 46.01 4.13
N HIS A 700 -17.72 46.52 3.49
CA HIS A 700 -19.04 45.88 3.49
C HIS A 700 -19.19 44.99 2.26
N VAL A 701 -19.40 43.69 2.48
CA VAL A 701 -19.63 42.70 1.42
C VAL A 701 -21.13 42.36 1.44
N PRO A 702 -21.92 42.70 0.40
CA PRO A 702 -23.35 42.41 0.39
C PRO A 702 -23.61 40.92 0.18
N ILE A 703 -24.74 40.43 0.70
CA ILE A 703 -25.19 39.06 0.48
C ILE A 703 -25.80 38.95 -0.93
N PRO A 704 -25.32 38.02 -1.79
CA PRO A 704 -25.90 37.77 -3.11
C PRO A 704 -27.37 37.32 -3.06
N GLN A 705 -28.10 37.53 -4.16
CA GLN A 705 -29.50 37.12 -4.29
C GLN A 705 -29.71 35.62 -4.46
N THR A 706 -28.66 34.88 -4.82
CA THR A 706 -28.74 33.47 -5.24
C THR A 706 -27.65 32.63 -4.60
N ILE A 707 -27.96 31.35 -4.40
CA ILE A 707 -26.99 30.36 -3.90
C ILE A 707 -26.03 29.95 -5.02
N SER A 708 -24.74 29.89 -4.72
CA SER A 708 -23.69 29.48 -5.66
C SER A 708 -23.42 27.98 -5.58
N HIS A 709 -23.43 27.42 -4.37
CA HIS A 709 -23.15 26.00 -4.13
C HIS A 709 -24.06 25.38 -3.07
N PHE A 710 -24.43 24.11 -3.27
CA PHE A 710 -24.95 23.24 -2.23
C PHE A 710 -23.94 22.13 -1.92
N VAL A 711 -23.77 21.83 -0.64
CA VAL A 711 -22.92 20.73 -0.15
C VAL A 711 -23.76 19.79 0.71
N MET A 712 -23.73 18.49 0.39
CA MET A 712 -24.42 17.46 1.15
C MET A 712 -23.42 16.35 1.52
N ASN A 713 -22.94 16.35 2.77
CA ASN A 713 -22.00 15.35 3.28
C ASN A 713 -22.69 14.28 4.13
N LEU A 714 -23.64 13.59 3.52
CA LEU A 714 -24.36 12.46 4.13
C LEU A 714 -24.29 11.23 3.20
N PRO A 715 -23.14 10.57 3.06
CA PRO A 715 -22.88 9.68 1.91
C PRO A 715 -23.79 8.44 1.80
N ALA A 716 -24.47 8.08 2.88
CA ALA A 716 -25.42 6.97 2.86
C ALA A 716 -26.71 7.33 2.10
N SER A 717 -27.22 8.56 2.24
CA SER A 717 -28.56 8.95 1.80
C SER A 717 -28.65 10.31 1.11
N ALA A 718 -27.55 11.07 0.96
CA ALA A 718 -27.59 12.43 0.40
C ALA A 718 -28.22 12.52 -1.01
N ILE A 719 -28.11 11.47 -1.82
CA ILE A 719 -28.74 11.41 -3.15
C ILE A 719 -30.29 11.48 -3.05
N GLU A 720 -30.89 10.98 -1.97
CA GLU A 720 -32.34 11.00 -1.75
C GLU A 720 -32.90 12.40 -1.47
N PHE A 721 -32.02 13.40 -1.25
CA PHE A 721 -32.41 14.80 -1.06
C PHE A 721 -32.46 15.58 -2.38
N LEU A 722 -32.00 14.99 -3.50
CA LEU A 722 -31.91 15.69 -4.78
C LEU A 722 -33.27 16.10 -5.35
N GLY A 723 -34.34 15.35 -5.02
CA GLY A 723 -35.71 15.73 -5.40
C GLY A 723 -36.14 17.09 -4.84
N CYS A 724 -35.58 17.52 -3.70
CA CYS A 724 -35.91 18.79 -3.05
C CYS A 724 -35.43 20.03 -3.83
N TYR A 725 -34.59 19.88 -4.86
CA TYR A 725 -34.22 21.00 -5.73
C TYR A 725 -35.31 21.34 -6.77
N ARG A 726 -36.34 20.49 -6.92
CA ARG A 726 -37.42 20.72 -7.89
C ARG A 726 -38.23 21.97 -7.51
N GLY A 727 -38.29 22.93 -8.42
CA GLY A 727 -39.01 24.19 -8.23
C GLY A 727 -38.39 25.10 -7.16
N LEU A 728 -37.09 24.94 -6.89
CA LEU A 728 -36.34 25.76 -5.93
C LEU A 728 -36.38 27.25 -6.30
N TYR A 729 -36.32 27.57 -7.59
CA TYR A 729 -36.32 28.94 -8.12
C TYR A 729 -37.50 29.20 -9.07
N ALA A 730 -38.61 28.47 -8.93
CA ALA A 730 -39.80 28.67 -9.75
C ALA A 730 -40.27 30.15 -9.71
N GLY A 731 -40.41 30.78 -10.89
CA GLY A 731 -40.79 32.19 -11.01
C GLY A 731 -39.66 33.20 -10.74
N LYS A 732 -38.42 32.73 -10.55
CA LYS A 732 -37.22 33.54 -10.29
C LYS A 732 -36.15 33.33 -11.38
N GLU A 733 -36.57 32.96 -12.59
CA GLU A 733 -35.71 32.68 -13.75
C GLU A 733 -34.84 33.88 -14.11
N THR A 734 -35.36 35.10 -13.90
CA THR A 734 -34.69 36.36 -14.21
C THR A 734 -33.44 36.63 -13.37
N LEU A 735 -33.23 35.90 -12.27
CA LEU A 735 -32.03 36.00 -11.44
C LEU A 735 -30.81 35.31 -12.08
N PHE A 736 -31.02 34.45 -13.07
CA PHE A 736 -29.99 33.59 -13.66
C PHE A 736 -29.74 33.88 -15.14
N GLU A 737 -28.69 33.28 -15.72
CA GLU A 737 -28.47 33.26 -17.16
C GLU A 737 -29.71 32.75 -17.91
N PRO A 738 -30.09 33.33 -19.07
CA PRO A 738 -29.38 34.40 -19.77
C PRO A 738 -29.74 35.82 -19.31
N SER A 739 -30.68 35.99 -18.36
CA SER A 739 -31.12 37.31 -17.88
C SER A 739 -30.04 38.05 -17.09
N THR A 740 -29.19 37.32 -16.38
CA THR A 740 -27.99 37.82 -15.70
C THR A 740 -26.75 37.01 -16.14
N GLY A 741 -25.57 37.32 -15.61
CA GLY A 741 -24.37 36.46 -15.72
C GLY A 741 -24.27 35.38 -14.64
N THR A 742 -25.33 35.16 -13.86
CA THR A 742 -25.34 34.25 -12.71
C THR A 742 -25.78 32.86 -13.15
N LYS A 743 -24.94 31.85 -12.93
CA LYS A 743 -25.29 30.45 -13.18
C LYS A 743 -26.17 29.88 -12.07
N LEU A 744 -26.94 28.83 -12.38
CA LEU A 744 -27.63 28.02 -11.37
C LEU A 744 -26.64 27.41 -10.36
N PRO A 745 -27.06 27.02 -9.15
CA PRO A 745 -26.16 26.46 -8.15
C PRO A 745 -25.41 25.20 -8.63
N MET A 746 -24.16 25.05 -8.22
CA MET A 746 -23.44 23.78 -8.32
C MET A 746 -23.81 22.90 -7.11
N VAL A 747 -24.22 21.65 -7.34
CA VAL A 747 -24.58 20.71 -6.28
C VAL A 747 -23.44 19.73 -6.07
N HIS A 748 -22.94 19.63 -4.84
CA HIS A 748 -21.93 18.65 -4.42
C HIS A 748 -22.57 17.63 -3.48
N VAL A 749 -22.78 16.41 -3.98
CA VAL A 749 -23.41 15.31 -3.22
C VAL A 749 -22.40 14.21 -2.94
N HIS A 750 -22.15 13.93 -1.66
CA HIS A 750 -21.32 12.79 -1.29
C HIS A 750 -22.15 11.51 -1.32
N CYS A 751 -21.54 10.39 -1.73
CA CYS A 751 -22.21 9.09 -1.77
C CYS A 751 -21.22 7.93 -1.59
N PHE A 752 -21.75 6.75 -1.23
CA PHE A 752 -21.00 5.50 -1.33
C PHE A 752 -21.33 4.76 -2.63
N SER A 753 -20.32 4.11 -3.21
CA SER A 753 -20.47 3.14 -4.31
C SER A 753 -19.44 2.00 -4.16
N ILE A 754 -19.56 1.00 -5.02
CA ILE A 754 -18.69 -0.18 -5.03
C ILE A 754 -17.24 0.22 -5.31
N LYS A 755 -16.30 -0.47 -4.67
CA LYS A 755 -14.86 -0.29 -4.93
C LYS A 755 -14.44 -1.12 -6.15
N LEU A 756 -14.61 -0.53 -7.33
CA LEU A 756 -14.04 -1.01 -8.59
C LEU A 756 -13.20 0.09 -9.22
N ASP A 757 -12.23 -0.31 -10.05
CA ASP A 757 -11.32 0.61 -10.74
C ASP A 757 -11.69 0.82 -12.23
N ASP A 758 -12.90 0.41 -12.62
CA ASP A 758 -13.52 0.65 -13.93
C ASP A 758 -14.59 1.78 -13.86
N ASP A 759 -15.32 1.98 -14.95
CA ASP A 759 -16.38 3.02 -15.03
C ASP A 759 -17.68 2.65 -14.29
N THR A 760 -17.76 1.47 -13.67
CA THR A 760 -18.98 0.97 -13.03
C THR A 760 -19.48 1.90 -11.91
N PRO A 761 -18.63 2.39 -10.98
CA PRO A 761 -19.07 3.33 -9.95
C PRO A 761 -19.58 4.66 -10.51
N LEU A 762 -19.00 5.14 -11.61
CA LEU A 762 -19.43 6.39 -12.26
C LEU A 762 -20.85 6.25 -12.82
N LYS A 763 -21.13 5.11 -13.48
CA LYS A 763 -22.46 4.81 -14.04
C LYS A 763 -23.50 4.64 -12.95
N ASP A 764 -23.22 3.84 -11.91
CA ASP A 764 -24.09 3.65 -10.74
C ASP A 764 -24.49 4.99 -10.10
N ILE A 765 -23.50 5.86 -9.85
CA ILE A 765 -23.76 7.15 -9.23
C ILE A 765 -24.64 8.04 -10.12
N CYS A 766 -24.35 8.10 -11.42
CA CYS A 766 -25.15 8.90 -12.36
C CYS A 766 -26.59 8.36 -12.51
N GLU A 767 -26.78 7.04 -12.51
CA GLU A 767 -28.10 6.40 -12.56
C GLU A 767 -28.93 6.72 -11.31
N ARG A 768 -28.31 6.64 -10.12
CA ARG A 768 -28.97 6.99 -8.86
C ARG A 768 -29.31 8.47 -8.77
N ILE A 769 -28.42 9.36 -9.21
CA ILE A 769 -28.71 10.80 -9.32
C ILE A 769 -29.86 11.04 -10.29
N THR A 770 -29.84 10.40 -11.48
CA THR A 770 -30.89 10.51 -12.49
C THR A 770 -32.25 10.15 -11.93
N LYS A 771 -32.32 9.06 -11.17
CA LYS A 771 -33.54 8.57 -10.53
C LYS A 771 -34.13 9.61 -9.57
N GLU A 772 -33.32 10.16 -8.68
CA GLU A 772 -33.81 11.08 -7.64
C GLU A 772 -34.05 12.51 -8.15
N ILE A 773 -33.24 12.98 -9.12
CA ILE A 773 -33.40 14.33 -9.68
C ILE A 773 -34.48 14.40 -10.77
N GLY A 774 -34.78 13.26 -11.40
CA GLY A 774 -35.80 13.12 -12.45
C GLY A 774 -35.38 13.57 -13.85
N VAL A 775 -34.08 13.79 -14.08
CA VAL A 775 -33.48 14.15 -15.37
C VAL A 775 -32.28 13.25 -15.63
N VAL A 776 -32.08 12.83 -16.89
CA VAL A 776 -30.96 11.95 -17.26
C VAL A 776 -29.64 12.67 -17.09
N MET A 777 -28.82 12.19 -16.17
CA MET A 777 -27.48 12.68 -15.88
C MET A 777 -26.44 11.68 -16.39
N LYS A 778 -25.36 12.18 -17.00
CA LYS A 778 -24.27 11.35 -17.53
C LYS A 778 -22.91 11.80 -16.97
N PRO A 779 -21.89 10.92 -16.94
CA PRO A 779 -20.53 11.34 -16.55
C PRO A 779 -19.98 12.41 -17.50
N GLY A 780 -19.32 13.45 -16.97
CA GLY A 780 -18.75 14.51 -17.79
C GLY A 780 -18.20 15.71 -17.00
N ASP A 781 -18.10 16.85 -17.68
CA ASP A 781 -17.67 18.12 -17.07
C ASP A 781 -18.87 18.77 -16.36
N PRO A 782 -18.79 19.06 -15.05
CA PRO A 782 -19.93 19.55 -14.27
C PRO A 782 -20.38 20.97 -14.67
N GLU A 783 -19.60 21.69 -15.49
CA GLU A 783 -20.01 22.96 -16.08
C GLU A 783 -20.96 22.80 -17.28
N ASN A 784 -21.04 21.61 -17.88
CA ASN A 784 -21.99 21.30 -18.95
C ASN A 784 -23.34 20.86 -18.37
N GLU A 785 -24.43 21.13 -19.10
CA GLU A 785 -25.76 20.67 -18.70
C GLU A 785 -25.84 19.14 -18.71
N HIS A 786 -26.48 18.60 -17.66
CA HIS A 786 -26.71 17.16 -17.44
C HIS A 786 -25.44 16.30 -17.31
N GLU A 787 -24.29 16.91 -17.05
CA GLU A 787 -23.03 16.22 -16.82
C GLU A 787 -22.62 16.23 -15.34
N VAL A 788 -22.06 15.11 -14.88
CA VAL A 788 -21.66 14.88 -13.49
C VAL A 788 -20.18 14.54 -13.43
N ALA A 789 -19.41 15.33 -12.67
CA ALA A 789 -18.07 14.94 -12.26
C ALA A 789 -18.14 14.09 -10.99
N VAL A 790 -17.51 12.92 -11.02
CA VAL A 790 -17.42 12.02 -9.86
C VAL A 790 -15.98 12.00 -9.35
N HIS A 791 -15.78 12.50 -8.14
CA HIS A 791 -14.48 12.53 -7.47
C HIS A 791 -14.37 11.40 -6.44
N ASN A 792 -13.29 10.62 -6.48
CA ASN A 792 -12.99 9.63 -5.45
C ASN A 792 -12.44 10.31 -4.20
N VAL A 793 -13.15 10.20 -3.08
CA VAL A 793 -12.79 10.84 -1.81
C VAL A 793 -11.88 9.94 -0.99
N ARG A 794 -12.31 8.70 -0.71
CA ARG A 794 -11.55 7.73 0.09
C ARG A 794 -12.14 6.33 0.04
N ASP A 795 -11.30 5.34 0.33
CA ASP A 795 -11.75 3.98 0.67
C ASP A 795 -12.38 3.93 2.07
N VAL A 796 -13.51 3.23 2.18
CA VAL A 796 -14.31 3.15 3.41
C VAL A 796 -14.27 1.76 4.01
N ALA A 797 -14.38 0.73 3.17
CA ALA A 797 -14.29 -0.68 3.52
C ALA A 797 -13.72 -1.46 2.30
N PRO A 798 -13.34 -2.75 2.43
CA PRO A 798 -12.72 -3.49 1.33
C PRO A 798 -13.47 -3.41 -0.01
N ALA A 799 -14.81 -3.45 0.01
CA ALA A 799 -15.66 -3.37 -1.19
C ALA A 799 -16.37 -2.02 -1.38
N LYS A 800 -16.08 -0.99 -0.56
CA LYS A 800 -16.86 0.26 -0.53
C LYS A 800 -15.95 1.49 -0.53
N ARG A 801 -16.27 2.44 -1.41
CA ARG A 801 -15.55 3.71 -1.59
C ARG A 801 -16.52 4.89 -1.47
N MET A 802 -16.03 6.02 -0.99
CA MET A 802 -16.76 7.27 -0.88
C MET A 802 -16.41 8.16 -2.07
N PHE A 803 -17.43 8.78 -2.66
CA PHE A 803 -17.30 9.68 -3.78
C PHE A 803 -18.00 11.02 -3.48
N CYS A 804 -17.61 12.06 -4.20
CA CYS A 804 -18.31 13.34 -4.28
C CYS A 804 -18.72 13.55 -5.75
N ALA A 805 -20.01 13.51 -6.03
CA ALA A 805 -20.58 13.83 -7.33
C ALA A 805 -20.94 15.32 -7.38
N SER A 806 -20.46 16.01 -8.41
CA SER A 806 -20.68 17.45 -8.62
C SER A 806 -21.36 17.68 -9.96
N PHE A 807 -22.40 18.51 -10.00
CA PHE A 807 -23.09 18.89 -11.24
C PHE A 807 -23.81 20.22 -11.09
N ARG A 808 -23.98 20.94 -12.20
CA ARG A 808 -24.81 22.15 -12.26
C ARG A 808 -26.29 21.75 -12.16
N LEU A 809 -27.05 22.39 -11.26
CA LEU A 809 -28.48 22.09 -11.11
C LEU A 809 -29.21 22.28 -12.46
N PRO A 810 -29.92 21.26 -12.99
CA PRO A 810 -30.61 21.38 -14.27
C PRO A 810 -31.72 22.44 -14.23
N ARG A 811 -31.88 23.18 -15.33
CA ARG A 811 -32.83 24.31 -15.42
C ARG A 811 -34.27 23.83 -15.26
N GLU A 812 -34.63 22.74 -15.92
CA GLU A 812 -35.95 22.12 -15.86
C GLU A 812 -36.31 21.60 -14.46
N VAL A 813 -35.31 21.34 -13.61
CA VAL A 813 -35.51 20.98 -12.21
C VAL A 813 -35.68 22.24 -11.38
N ALA A 814 -34.73 23.19 -11.49
CA ALA A 814 -34.72 24.42 -10.71
C ALA A 814 -36.00 25.26 -10.87
N PHE A 815 -36.54 25.31 -12.09
CA PHE A 815 -37.69 26.15 -12.48
C PHE A 815 -38.99 25.36 -12.67
N ALA A 816 -39.04 24.08 -12.25
CA ALA A 816 -40.27 23.30 -12.31
C ALA A 816 -41.42 23.96 -11.52
N SER A 817 -42.67 23.69 -11.92
CA SER A 817 -43.86 24.23 -11.25
C SER A 817 -43.87 23.92 -9.74
N SER A 818 -44.23 24.92 -8.94
CA SER A 818 -44.28 24.83 -7.46
C SER A 818 -45.30 23.81 -6.94
N THR A 819 -46.30 23.43 -7.74
CA THR A 819 -47.24 22.32 -7.44
C THR A 819 -46.58 20.95 -7.38
N SER A 820 -45.29 20.84 -7.73
CA SER A 820 -44.50 19.61 -7.74
C SER A 820 -43.48 19.52 -6.57
N ARG A 821 -43.57 20.41 -5.56
CA ARG A 821 -42.72 20.33 -4.35
C ARG A 821 -43.17 19.13 -3.52
N VAL A 822 -42.28 18.14 -3.38
CA VAL A 822 -42.48 16.93 -2.57
C VAL A 822 -42.07 17.22 -1.13
#